data_AF-A0A2M7A6U7-F1
#
_entry.id   AF-A0A2M7A6U7-F1
#
_cell.length_a   1.000
_cell.length_b   1.000
_cell.length_c   1.000
_cell.angle_alpha   90.00
_cell.angle_beta   90.00
_cell.angle_gamma   90.00
#
_symmetry.space_group_name_H-M   'P 1'
#
loop_
_entity.id
_entity.type
_entity.pdbx_description
1 polymer ?
#
loop_
_entity_poly.entity_id
_entity_poly.type
_entity_poly.pdbx_seq_one_letter_code
_entity_poly.pdbx_strand_id
1 'polypeptide(L)'
;MDNSQFCKCSPCQEWLKGDSAYNPFFSNGKHSDYFFNFVNVVAREVRKTHPDKWIVTLAYMSHTEPPKRVKLEPNILVQFCFACNRLNFDRQSYAREMGLLREWAAKEKGRPLYLWLYYTFPVEIANNGKFHCFPGFFAHAIGEQFKLFRECGVTGAFHCGYGQEVEAYVTYRLMDEPSLDVDKLLDEYFQRLYGSAAEPMKQFYSAIERTYSTPTNYPDAIAQGIKEGHHHQTEEVAWGSLGTEQRMETFARLLQRAKDSAKTELEKRRVELFEKGVWSYMVAGRQAYLDKTKAKYGGMAPAVRVPCAVDGALNGDPRKLSRDEAAALLSWRSRNGEPTRRKLEGRVLNDGRYLYLQLEERIDPKSLKHPGDVFAGDYWHIMLAAQRQRPYREIAVGPNGNHVCRDFGKDTGAAATVWDAGAVVHSDTLAKDRWLVSIAFPLAQLLPENAATGGSIYVNIARRSVGSGDEPVWVPTFGDFGDPTRCRELTLETADAIPTSLPTEAEMQALRMKDLVAHWRLNEGTGNVANDSSPNKLQGKLINGAGWNKERTGAVAQLEDRRGQYVDFGNPDAMNLTGPLTLEGWFRYQTSETWYPGLFGKGYEETGAYSLHLRPGQTVWFEIDSEDGTRNIHNPTDLSLTPGAWCHVVATYDGETMRVYVNGREAGKGKPVKATLRKTSEPLRIGWLGSYGYFNGCVRDVSIYKRAMAAGEAWVRYRAGK
;
A
#
# COMPACT_ATOMS: atom_id res chain seq x y z
N MET A 1 13.96 5.85 -28.48
CA MET A 1 14.41 6.40 -27.18
C MET A 1 13.34 6.08 -26.18
N ASP A 2 13.61 5.21 -25.22
CA ASP A 2 12.66 4.83 -24.16
C ASP A 2 12.67 5.87 -23.04
N ASN A 3 12.34 7.12 -23.37
CA ASN A 3 12.18 8.19 -22.38
C ASN A 3 11.19 9.25 -22.87
N SER A 4 10.68 10.04 -21.92
CA SER A 4 9.74 11.14 -22.17
C SER A 4 10.42 12.52 -22.18
N GLN A 5 11.74 12.57 -22.40
CA GLN A 5 12.53 13.81 -22.37
C GLN A 5 12.51 14.50 -23.74
N PHE A 6 11.34 14.97 -24.15
CA PHE A 6 11.15 15.71 -25.40
C PHE A 6 11.56 17.18 -25.29
N CYS A 7 11.72 17.85 -26.44
CA CYS A 7 12.03 19.26 -26.50
C CYS A 7 10.95 20.10 -25.78
N LYS A 8 11.39 21.02 -24.91
CA LYS A 8 10.50 21.85 -24.07
C LYS A 8 10.26 23.26 -24.61
N CYS A 9 10.67 23.56 -25.84
CA CYS A 9 10.41 24.87 -26.44
C CYS A 9 8.91 25.06 -26.70
N SER A 10 8.43 26.31 -26.68
CA SER A 10 7.01 26.63 -26.81
C SER A 10 6.35 25.97 -28.04
N PRO A 11 6.97 25.99 -29.25
CA PRO A 11 6.39 25.30 -30.41
C PRO A 11 6.21 23.78 -30.22
N CYS A 12 7.15 23.11 -29.56
CA CYS A 12 7.05 21.67 -29.29
C CYS A 12 5.97 21.37 -28.24
N GLN A 13 5.79 22.24 -27.26
CA GLN A 13 4.76 22.07 -26.23
C GLN A 13 3.33 22.16 -26.79
N GLU A 14 3.10 22.87 -27.88
CA GLU A 14 1.78 22.91 -28.56
C GLU A 14 1.34 21.54 -29.11
N TRP A 15 2.26 20.62 -29.35
CA TRP A 15 1.96 19.26 -29.79
C TRP A 15 1.57 18.33 -28.64
N LEU A 16 1.79 18.74 -27.39
CA LEU A 16 1.51 17.95 -26.19
C LEU A 16 0.17 18.32 -25.53
N LYS A 17 -0.58 19.25 -26.14
CA LYS A 17 -1.91 19.68 -25.71
C LYS A 17 -3.00 18.85 -26.41
N GLY A 18 -4.05 18.48 -25.68
CA GLY A 18 -5.24 17.77 -26.21
C GLY A 18 -5.78 16.69 -25.28
N ASP A 19 -6.83 15.99 -25.73
CA ASP A 19 -7.59 15.01 -24.93
C ASP A 19 -6.78 13.82 -24.42
N SER A 20 -5.65 13.49 -25.09
CA SER A 20 -4.75 12.41 -24.69
C SER A 20 -3.65 12.84 -23.70
N ALA A 21 -3.60 14.12 -23.31
CA ALA A 21 -2.56 14.66 -22.41
C ALA A 21 -2.65 14.14 -20.97
N TYR A 22 -3.82 13.62 -20.57
CA TYR A 22 -4.04 13.01 -19.26
C TYR A 22 -4.71 11.65 -19.38
N ASN A 23 -3.91 10.59 -19.41
CA ASN A 23 -4.35 9.20 -19.40
C ASN A 23 -3.44 8.41 -18.44
N PRO A 24 -3.99 7.71 -17.43
CA PRO A 24 -3.20 7.05 -16.40
C PRO A 24 -2.56 5.73 -16.84
N PHE A 25 -2.92 5.18 -18.00
CA PHE A 25 -2.31 3.95 -18.52
C PHE A 25 -0.91 4.18 -19.08
N PHE A 26 -0.02 3.21 -18.94
CA PHE A 26 1.31 3.12 -19.54
C PHE A 26 1.24 3.29 -21.05
N SER A 27 0.33 2.55 -21.68
CA SER A 27 0.02 2.63 -23.10
C SER A 27 -1.02 3.74 -23.35
N ASN A 28 -0.54 4.93 -23.71
CA ASN A 28 -1.36 6.13 -23.93
C ASN A 28 -0.90 6.97 -25.14
N GLY A 29 -1.62 8.08 -25.38
CA GLY A 29 -1.41 8.98 -26.51
C GLY A 29 -0.82 10.35 -26.17
N LYS A 30 -0.21 10.52 -24.99
CA LYS A 30 0.27 11.83 -24.53
C LYS A 30 1.25 12.50 -25.50
N HIS A 31 2.06 11.71 -26.19
CA HIS A 31 3.07 12.19 -27.14
C HIS A 31 2.85 11.68 -28.56
N SER A 32 1.70 11.04 -28.87
CA SER A 32 1.46 10.44 -30.19
C SER A 32 1.58 11.46 -31.33
N ASP A 33 0.87 12.59 -31.25
CA ASP A 33 0.91 13.59 -32.32
C ASP A 33 2.31 14.19 -32.51
N TYR A 34 3.01 14.48 -31.41
CA TYR A 34 4.39 14.96 -31.46
C TYR A 34 5.32 13.94 -32.13
N PHE A 35 5.29 12.70 -31.65
CA PHE A 35 6.21 11.65 -32.08
C PHE A 35 5.99 11.26 -33.54
N PHE A 36 4.74 11.01 -33.94
CA PHE A 36 4.45 10.61 -35.32
C PHE A 36 4.57 11.77 -36.31
N ASN A 37 4.43 13.04 -35.89
CA ASN A 37 4.80 14.17 -36.74
C ASN A 37 6.30 14.15 -37.08
N PHE A 38 7.16 13.91 -36.09
CA PHE A 38 8.60 13.76 -36.32
C PHE A 38 8.90 12.61 -37.28
N VAL A 39 8.29 11.43 -37.07
CA VAL A 39 8.46 10.28 -37.98
C VAL A 39 8.02 10.63 -39.40
N ASN A 40 6.92 11.35 -39.58
CA ASN A 40 6.46 11.81 -40.88
C ASN A 40 7.47 12.70 -41.60
N VAL A 41 8.09 13.65 -40.89
CA VAL A 41 9.11 14.53 -41.48
C VAL A 41 10.30 13.70 -41.97
N VAL A 42 10.77 12.75 -41.16
CA VAL A 42 11.86 11.83 -41.55
C VAL A 42 11.46 10.98 -42.76
N ALA A 43 10.27 10.36 -42.72
CA ALA A 43 9.80 9.47 -43.78
C ALA A 43 9.66 10.18 -45.13
N ARG A 44 9.16 11.43 -45.13
CA ARG A 44 9.05 12.26 -46.33
C ARG A 44 10.42 12.60 -46.91
N GLU A 45 11.39 12.92 -46.06
CA GLU A 45 12.75 13.24 -46.52
C GLU A 45 13.45 12.02 -47.12
N VAL A 46 13.42 10.89 -46.41
CA VAL A 46 14.05 9.64 -46.86
C VAL A 46 13.45 9.18 -48.19
N ARG A 47 12.14 9.35 -48.39
CA ARG A 47 11.47 8.94 -49.63
C ARG A 47 11.97 9.68 -50.87
N LYS A 48 12.55 10.88 -50.73
CA LYS A 48 13.10 11.64 -51.86
C LYS A 48 14.26 10.91 -52.53
N THR A 49 15.08 10.20 -51.75
CA THR A 49 16.29 9.51 -52.23
C THR A 49 16.16 7.98 -52.19
N HIS A 50 15.26 7.46 -51.36
CA HIS A 50 15.06 6.03 -51.13
C HIS A 50 13.56 5.68 -51.17
N PRO A 51 12.89 5.83 -52.33
CA PRO A 51 11.44 5.69 -52.44
C PRO A 51 10.92 4.27 -52.17
N ASP A 52 11.79 3.27 -52.21
CA ASP A 52 11.51 1.85 -51.94
C ASP A 52 11.73 1.45 -50.47
N LYS A 53 12.25 2.35 -49.63
CA LYS A 53 12.57 2.05 -48.22
C LYS A 53 11.46 2.51 -47.27
N TRP A 54 11.25 1.70 -46.25
CA TRP A 54 10.30 1.94 -45.16
C TRP A 54 10.99 2.50 -43.92
N ILE A 55 10.31 3.41 -43.22
CA ILE A 55 10.67 3.83 -41.87
C ILE A 55 9.84 3.00 -40.89
N VAL A 56 10.52 2.14 -40.13
CA VAL A 56 9.90 1.37 -39.05
C VAL A 56 9.91 2.20 -37.78
N THR A 57 8.77 2.28 -37.08
CA THR A 57 8.66 2.98 -35.80
C THR A 57 7.74 2.23 -34.84
N LEU A 58 7.92 2.46 -33.53
CA LEU A 58 7.14 1.81 -32.48
C LEU A 58 5.93 2.66 -32.08
N ALA A 59 4.77 2.02 -31.96
CA ALA A 59 3.67 2.53 -31.14
C ALA A 59 3.84 1.93 -29.73
N TYR A 60 4.35 2.75 -28.80
CA TYR A 60 4.83 2.28 -27.49
C TYR A 60 4.67 3.33 -26.39
N MET A 61 4.40 2.87 -25.17
CA MET A 61 4.32 3.68 -23.97
C MET A 61 3.44 4.93 -24.19
N SER A 62 4.04 6.12 -24.20
CA SER A 62 3.31 7.38 -24.26
C SER A 62 2.92 7.85 -25.66
N HIS A 63 3.25 7.07 -26.69
CA HIS A 63 2.84 7.28 -28.07
C HIS A 63 2.29 5.97 -28.68
N THR A 64 1.57 5.18 -27.88
CA THR A 64 0.91 3.94 -28.34
C THR A 64 -0.36 4.27 -29.12
N GLU A 65 -1.11 5.30 -28.75
CA GLU A 65 -2.32 5.69 -29.48
C GLU A 65 -1.99 6.19 -30.90
N PRO A 66 -2.84 5.91 -31.91
CA PRO A 66 -2.65 6.49 -33.23
C PRO A 66 -2.72 8.03 -33.21
N PRO A 67 -1.87 8.76 -33.97
CA PRO A 67 -1.85 10.22 -33.95
C PRO A 67 -3.15 10.81 -34.49
N LYS A 68 -3.77 11.75 -33.78
CA LYS A 68 -5.06 12.37 -34.14
C LYS A 68 -4.91 13.54 -35.12
N ARG A 69 -3.78 14.26 -35.06
CA ARG A 69 -3.52 15.49 -35.83
C ARG A 69 -2.72 15.27 -37.10
N VAL A 70 -2.21 14.05 -37.31
CA VAL A 70 -1.26 13.72 -38.37
C VAL A 70 -1.73 12.49 -39.13
N LYS A 71 -1.73 12.58 -40.46
CA LYS A 71 -1.89 11.42 -41.36
C LYS A 71 -0.52 10.84 -41.68
N LEU A 72 -0.32 9.55 -41.45
CA LEU A 72 0.99 8.93 -41.66
C LEU A 72 1.41 8.87 -43.14
N GLU A 73 2.68 9.17 -43.40
CA GLU A 73 3.30 8.96 -44.73
C GLU A 73 3.20 7.49 -45.16
N PRO A 74 3.08 7.19 -46.47
CA PRO A 74 2.82 5.84 -46.95
C PRO A 74 4.00 4.87 -46.76
N ASN A 75 5.23 5.37 -46.60
CA ASN A 75 6.43 4.55 -46.33
C ASN A 75 6.75 4.40 -44.84
N ILE A 76 5.76 4.60 -43.95
CA ILE A 76 5.89 4.32 -42.52
C ILE A 76 5.28 2.96 -42.21
N LEU A 77 6.04 2.11 -41.50
CA LEU A 77 5.58 0.84 -40.95
C LEU A 77 5.52 0.97 -39.42
N VAL A 78 4.34 0.73 -38.86
CA VAL A 78 4.13 0.79 -37.41
C VAL A 78 4.29 -0.60 -36.82
N GLN A 79 5.17 -0.70 -35.83
CA GLN A 79 5.30 -1.86 -34.95
C GLN A 79 4.59 -1.57 -33.64
N PHE A 80 3.45 -2.22 -33.41
CA PHE A 80 2.69 -2.09 -32.18
C PHE A 80 3.34 -2.93 -31.07
N CYS A 81 3.74 -2.27 -29.99
CA CYS A 81 4.29 -2.93 -28.81
C CYS A 81 3.16 -3.57 -27.99
N PHE A 82 3.17 -4.90 -27.87
CA PHE A 82 2.13 -5.66 -27.16
C PHE A 82 2.70 -6.37 -25.92
N ALA A 83 2.05 -6.19 -24.78
CA ALA A 83 2.46 -6.78 -23.51
C ALA A 83 1.85 -8.18 -23.33
N CYS A 84 2.60 -9.21 -23.71
CA CYS A 84 2.07 -10.57 -23.85
C CYS A 84 1.77 -11.28 -22.52
N ASN A 85 2.64 -11.15 -21.51
CA ASN A 85 2.50 -11.92 -20.28
C ASN A 85 2.31 -11.09 -19.00
N ARG A 86 2.62 -9.80 -19.03
CA ARG A 86 2.55 -8.93 -17.83
C ARG A 86 1.21 -8.24 -17.59
N LEU A 87 0.21 -8.45 -18.45
CA LEU A 87 -1.12 -7.84 -18.32
C LEU A 87 -2.25 -8.85 -18.14
N ASN A 88 -1.96 -10.16 -18.18
CA ASN A 88 -3.01 -11.18 -18.10
C ASN A 88 -3.81 -11.11 -16.79
N PHE A 89 -3.16 -10.67 -15.71
CA PHE A 89 -3.79 -10.44 -14.41
C PHE A 89 -4.40 -9.03 -14.25
N ASP A 90 -4.02 -8.06 -15.09
CA ASP A 90 -4.60 -6.70 -15.14
C ASP A 90 -5.49 -6.58 -16.39
N ARG A 91 -6.72 -7.08 -16.26
CA ARG A 91 -7.66 -7.16 -17.38
C ARG A 91 -8.06 -5.79 -17.94
N GLN A 92 -8.01 -4.72 -17.15
CA GLN A 92 -8.37 -3.39 -17.62
C GLN A 92 -7.30 -2.84 -18.57
N SER A 93 -6.04 -2.92 -18.17
CA SER A 93 -4.91 -2.51 -19.02
C SER A 93 -4.77 -3.41 -20.24
N TYR A 94 -5.01 -4.72 -20.08
CA TYR A 94 -5.03 -5.66 -21.20
C TYR A 94 -6.10 -5.31 -22.24
N ALA A 95 -7.34 -5.07 -21.80
CA ALA A 95 -8.43 -4.69 -22.70
C ALA A 95 -8.14 -3.36 -23.42
N ARG A 96 -7.46 -2.42 -22.75
CA ARG A 96 -6.98 -1.17 -23.37
C ARG A 96 -5.98 -1.46 -24.48
N GLU A 97 -4.97 -2.29 -24.27
CA GLU A 97 -4.01 -2.64 -25.33
C GLU A 97 -4.69 -3.33 -26.52
N MET A 98 -5.61 -4.26 -26.27
CA MET A 98 -6.38 -4.90 -27.33
C MET A 98 -7.20 -3.88 -28.14
N GLY A 99 -7.83 -2.92 -27.46
CA GLY A 99 -8.58 -1.84 -28.10
C GLY A 99 -7.70 -0.95 -28.97
N LEU A 100 -6.50 -0.60 -28.49
CA LEU A 100 -5.54 0.22 -29.24
C LEU A 100 -5.05 -0.49 -30.51
N LEU A 101 -4.80 -1.80 -30.44
CA LEU A 101 -4.41 -2.56 -31.64
C LEU A 101 -5.52 -2.57 -32.69
N ARG A 102 -6.79 -2.77 -32.27
CA ARG A 102 -7.95 -2.66 -33.16
C ARG A 102 -8.09 -1.25 -33.76
N GLU A 103 -7.84 -0.22 -32.96
CA GLU A 103 -7.88 1.17 -33.43
C GLU A 103 -6.85 1.43 -34.54
N TRP A 104 -5.62 0.93 -34.36
CA TRP A 104 -4.58 0.97 -35.41
C TRP A 104 -5.01 0.26 -36.69
N ALA A 105 -5.51 -0.98 -36.56
CA ALA A 105 -5.96 -1.78 -37.70
C ALA A 105 -7.12 -1.11 -38.47
N ALA A 106 -8.03 -0.44 -37.75
CA ALA A 106 -9.15 0.28 -38.35
C ALA A 106 -8.69 1.59 -39.03
N LYS A 107 -7.83 2.36 -38.37
CA LYS A 107 -7.42 3.70 -38.82
C LYS A 107 -6.44 3.66 -40.00
N GLU A 108 -5.50 2.73 -39.98
CA GLU A 108 -4.48 2.56 -41.03
C GLU A 108 -4.79 1.33 -41.89
N LYS A 109 -6.09 1.13 -42.21
CA LYS A 109 -6.55 -0.03 -43.00
C LYS A 109 -5.76 -0.16 -44.30
N GLY A 110 -5.14 -1.32 -44.50
CA GLY A 110 -4.32 -1.64 -45.67
C GLY A 110 -2.83 -1.33 -45.52
N ARG A 111 -2.40 -0.68 -44.44
CA ARG A 111 -0.98 -0.58 -44.07
C ARG A 111 -0.54 -1.87 -43.37
N PRO A 112 0.65 -2.41 -43.66
CA PRO A 112 1.22 -3.51 -42.88
C PRO A 112 1.36 -3.11 -41.41
N LEU A 113 0.77 -3.92 -40.52
CA LEU A 113 0.87 -3.76 -39.07
C LEU A 113 1.72 -4.91 -38.52
N TYR A 114 2.82 -4.55 -37.87
CA TYR A 114 3.74 -5.52 -37.27
C TYR A 114 3.66 -5.41 -35.74
N LEU A 115 4.09 -6.44 -35.04
CA LEU A 115 4.11 -6.48 -33.58
C LEU A 115 5.53 -6.46 -33.04
N TRP A 116 5.68 -5.85 -31.87
CA TRP A 116 6.81 -6.08 -30.97
C TRP A 116 6.26 -6.77 -29.72
N LEU A 117 6.53 -8.06 -29.59
CA LEU A 117 5.98 -8.92 -28.54
C LEU A 117 6.91 -8.96 -27.33
N TYR A 118 6.45 -8.50 -26.17
CA TYR A 118 7.24 -8.54 -24.93
C TYR A 118 7.02 -9.83 -24.15
N TYR A 119 8.00 -10.73 -24.23
CA TYR A 119 8.07 -12.01 -23.50
C TYR A 119 9.09 -11.96 -22.35
N THR A 120 9.83 -10.86 -22.18
CA THR A 120 10.89 -10.70 -21.16
C THR A 120 10.38 -10.56 -19.72
N PHE A 121 9.08 -10.35 -19.53
CA PHE A 121 8.50 -10.17 -18.19
C PHE A 121 8.08 -11.54 -17.63
N PRO A 122 8.03 -11.73 -16.31
CA PRO A 122 8.46 -10.81 -15.27
C PRO A 122 10.00 -10.81 -15.03
N VAL A 123 10.77 -11.62 -15.78
CA VAL A 123 12.22 -11.82 -15.58
C VAL A 123 13.00 -10.51 -15.63
N GLU A 124 12.68 -9.60 -16.54
CA GLU A 124 13.34 -8.30 -16.66
C GLU A 124 13.22 -7.45 -15.37
N ILE A 125 12.03 -7.43 -14.76
CA ILE A 125 11.82 -6.72 -13.48
C ILE A 125 12.62 -7.40 -12.37
N ALA A 126 12.65 -8.73 -12.37
CA ALA A 126 13.37 -9.50 -11.37
C ALA A 126 14.89 -9.34 -11.47
N ASN A 127 15.44 -9.27 -12.68
CA ASN A 127 16.85 -8.97 -12.92
C ASN A 127 17.20 -7.56 -12.44
N ASN A 128 16.39 -6.55 -12.80
CA ASN A 128 16.59 -5.17 -12.35
C ASN A 128 16.44 -5.03 -10.83
N GLY A 129 15.49 -5.76 -10.23
CA GLY A 129 15.23 -5.81 -8.79
C GLY A 129 16.12 -6.77 -7.99
N LYS A 130 17.00 -7.53 -8.66
CA LYS A 130 17.88 -8.56 -8.08
C LYS A 130 17.16 -9.56 -7.17
N PHE A 131 16.06 -10.12 -7.66
CA PHE A 131 15.33 -11.20 -7.00
C PHE A 131 14.93 -12.29 -8.01
N HIS A 132 14.41 -13.41 -7.52
CA HIS A 132 13.88 -14.47 -8.39
C HIS A 132 12.38 -14.22 -8.65
N CYS A 133 11.94 -14.13 -9.90
CA CYS A 133 10.53 -13.95 -10.21
C CYS A 133 9.69 -15.19 -9.89
N PHE A 134 8.39 -15.01 -9.65
CA PHE A 134 7.46 -16.12 -9.83
C PHE A 134 7.31 -16.39 -11.34
N PRO A 135 7.34 -17.64 -11.83
CA PRO A 135 7.30 -17.93 -13.25
C PRO A 135 6.02 -17.39 -13.92
N GLY A 136 6.20 -16.64 -15.00
CA GLY A 136 5.11 -15.97 -15.70
C GLY A 136 4.52 -16.77 -16.85
N PHE A 137 4.14 -18.03 -16.63
CA PHE A 137 3.57 -18.90 -17.68
C PHE A 137 2.23 -18.37 -18.19
N PHE A 138 1.99 -18.51 -19.50
CA PHE A 138 0.87 -17.82 -20.18
C PHE A 138 0.42 -18.42 -21.53
N ALA A 139 0.59 -19.72 -21.78
CA ALA A 139 0.20 -20.37 -23.03
C ALA A 139 -1.23 -20.05 -23.51
N HIS A 140 -2.22 -20.03 -22.61
CA HIS A 140 -3.61 -19.74 -22.98
C HIS A 140 -3.80 -18.30 -23.43
N ALA A 141 -3.06 -17.35 -22.84
CA ALA A 141 -3.09 -15.96 -23.27
C ALA A 141 -2.52 -15.80 -24.69
N ILE A 142 -1.49 -16.58 -25.07
CA ILE A 142 -0.96 -16.58 -26.44
C ILE A 142 -2.07 -16.95 -27.43
N GLY A 143 -2.91 -17.95 -27.12
CA GLY A 143 -4.07 -18.30 -27.96
C GLY A 143 -5.07 -17.17 -28.13
N GLU A 144 -5.39 -16.44 -27.06
CA GLU A 144 -6.25 -15.24 -27.12
C GLU A 144 -5.61 -14.13 -27.99
N GLN A 145 -4.31 -13.92 -27.83
CA GLN A 145 -3.54 -12.89 -28.54
C GLN A 145 -3.47 -13.17 -30.04
N PHE A 146 -3.17 -14.40 -30.45
CA PHE A 146 -3.08 -14.75 -31.87
C PHE A 146 -4.43 -14.67 -32.59
N LYS A 147 -5.54 -14.92 -31.89
CA LYS A 147 -6.89 -14.64 -32.42
C LYS A 147 -7.08 -13.15 -32.70
N LEU A 148 -6.69 -12.29 -31.76
CA LEU A 148 -6.71 -10.83 -31.95
C LEU A 148 -5.79 -10.38 -33.09
N PHE A 149 -4.58 -10.93 -33.18
CA PHE A 149 -3.61 -10.56 -34.22
C PHE A 149 -4.13 -10.91 -35.61
N ARG A 150 -4.79 -12.07 -35.75
CA ARG A 150 -5.50 -12.46 -36.97
C ARG A 150 -6.67 -11.53 -37.28
N GLU A 151 -7.49 -11.19 -36.28
CA GLU A 151 -8.60 -10.23 -36.41
C GLU A 151 -8.10 -8.87 -36.96
N CYS A 152 -6.94 -8.41 -36.48
CA CYS A 152 -6.34 -7.13 -36.86
C CYS A 152 -5.51 -7.18 -38.15
N GLY A 153 -5.39 -8.35 -38.81
CA GLY A 153 -4.61 -8.49 -40.04
C GLY A 153 -3.10 -8.26 -39.85
N VAL A 154 -2.56 -8.61 -38.69
CA VAL A 154 -1.11 -8.52 -38.42
C VAL A 154 -0.35 -9.51 -39.30
N THR A 155 0.75 -9.08 -39.91
CA THR A 155 1.52 -9.89 -40.86
C THR A 155 2.98 -10.15 -40.44
N GLY A 156 3.42 -9.64 -39.29
CA GLY A 156 4.78 -9.83 -38.82
C GLY A 156 4.94 -9.52 -37.34
N ALA A 157 5.90 -10.16 -36.68
CA ALA A 157 6.20 -9.94 -35.27
C ALA A 157 7.71 -10.04 -35.00
N PHE A 158 8.19 -9.18 -34.10
CA PHE A 158 9.49 -9.29 -33.45
C PHE A 158 9.28 -9.80 -32.01
N HIS A 159 10.09 -10.78 -31.58
CA HIS A 159 10.06 -11.30 -30.22
C HIS A 159 11.13 -10.64 -29.36
N CYS A 160 10.69 -9.89 -28.35
CA CYS A 160 11.56 -9.36 -27.31
C CYS A 160 11.55 -10.34 -26.13
N GLY A 161 12.65 -11.08 -25.98
CA GLY A 161 12.77 -12.19 -25.04
C GLY A 161 12.29 -13.52 -25.62
N TYR A 162 12.57 -14.61 -24.89
CA TYR A 162 12.15 -15.97 -25.24
C TYR A 162 11.47 -16.61 -24.04
N GLY A 163 10.22 -17.05 -24.20
CA GLY A 163 9.58 -17.95 -23.25
C GLY A 163 10.26 -19.31 -23.35
N GLN A 164 10.89 -19.77 -22.26
CA GLN A 164 11.58 -21.04 -22.28
C GLN A 164 10.52 -22.15 -22.28
N GLU A 165 10.56 -23.02 -23.29
CA GLU A 165 9.74 -24.23 -23.42
C GLU A 165 8.33 -24.04 -24.03
N VAL A 166 7.28 -24.04 -23.22
CA VAL A 166 5.88 -24.19 -23.67
C VAL A 166 5.42 -22.98 -24.48
N GLU A 167 5.70 -21.78 -24.00
CA GLU A 167 5.30 -20.53 -24.65
C GLU A 167 5.90 -20.40 -26.05
N ALA A 168 7.17 -20.78 -26.23
CA ALA A 168 7.82 -20.77 -27.55
C ALA A 168 7.14 -21.77 -28.50
N TYR A 169 6.88 -23.00 -28.03
CA TYR A 169 6.19 -24.01 -28.84
C TYR A 169 4.81 -23.54 -29.29
N VAL A 170 3.98 -23.06 -28.36
CA VAL A 170 2.62 -22.58 -28.66
C VAL A 170 2.67 -21.38 -29.61
N THR A 171 3.57 -20.42 -29.36
CA THR A 171 3.74 -19.24 -30.23
C THR A 171 4.10 -19.63 -31.65
N TYR A 172 5.10 -20.49 -31.86
CA TYR A 172 5.52 -20.86 -33.21
C TYR A 172 4.49 -21.70 -33.95
N ARG A 173 3.76 -22.58 -33.25
CA ARG A 173 2.65 -23.32 -33.86
C ARG A 173 1.53 -22.38 -34.31
N LEU A 174 1.21 -21.35 -33.52
CA LEU A 174 0.19 -20.35 -33.86
C LEU A 174 0.66 -19.32 -34.89
N MET A 175 1.97 -19.11 -35.06
CA MET A 175 2.51 -18.33 -36.18
C MET A 175 2.31 -19.04 -37.51
N ASP A 176 2.41 -20.37 -37.53
CA ASP A 176 2.16 -21.20 -38.72
C ASP A 176 0.65 -21.36 -38.98
N GLU A 177 -0.12 -21.76 -37.97
CA GLU A 177 -1.58 -21.90 -38.05
C GLU A 177 -2.28 -21.25 -36.83
N PRO A 178 -2.74 -19.99 -36.95
CA PRO A 178 -3.36 -19.25 -35.84
C PRO A 178 -4.70 -19.81 -35.35
N SER A 179 -5.32 -20.76 -36.06
CA SER A 179 -6.58 -21.40 -35.66
C SER A 179 -6.42 -22.63 -34.76
N LEU A 180 -5.18 -23.06 -34.47
CA LEU A 180 -4.93 -24.22 -33.61
C LEU A 180 -5.49 -24.05 -32.19
N ASP A 181 -5.95 -25.17 -31.63
CA ASP A 181 -6.46 -25.27 -30.27
C ASP A 181 -5.28 -25.39 -29.28
N VAL A 182 -5.20 -24.46 -28.32
CA VAL A 182 -4.09 -24.40 -27.36
C VAL A 182 -4.08 -25.61 -26.42
N ASP A 183 -5.23 -26.10 -25.96
CA ASP A 183 -5.29 -27.25 -25.06
C ASP A 183 -4.74 -28.51 -25.74
N LYS A 184 -5.06 -28.70 -27.03
CA LYS A 184 -4.49 -29.79 -27.84
C LYS A 184 -2.99 -29.63 -28.05
N LEU A 185 -2.50 -28.41 -28.23
CA LEU A 185 -1.06 -28.15 -28.33
C LEU A 185 -0.34 -28.47 -27.01
N LEU A 186 -0.94 -28.13 -25.87
CA LEU A 186 -0.40 -28.49 -24.56
C LEU A 186 -0.38 -30.01 -24.36
N ASP A 187 -1.47 -30.71 -24.71
CA ASP A 187 -1.51 -32.19 -24.67
C ASP A 187 -0.39 -32.80 -25.52
N GLU A 188 -0.23 -32.32 -26.76
CA GLU A 188 0.82 -32.76 -27.67
C GLU A 188 2.21 -32.53 -27.07
N TYR A 189 2.46 -31.33 -26.54
CA TYR A 189 3.74 -30.93 -25.96
C TYR A 189 4.11 -31.83 -24.77
N PHE A 190 3.24 -31.92 -23.77
CA PHE A 190 3.51 -32.67 -22.55
C PHE A 190 3.61 -34.18 -22.82
N GLN A 191 2.78 -34.72 -23.72
CA GLN A 191 2.85 -36.13 -24.11
C GLN A 191 4.17 -36.46 -24.83
N ARG A 192 4.61 -35.62 -25.78
CA ARG A 192 5.87 -35.84 -26.51
C ARG A 192 7.10 -35.67 -25.61
N LEU A 193 7.06 -34.71 -24.69
CA LEU A 193 8.21 -34.38 -23.86
C LEU A 193 8.29 -35.28 -22.62
N TYR A 194 7.20 -35.53 -21.90
CA TYR A 194 7.25 -36.21 -20.61
C TYR A 194 6.64 -37.62 -20.61
N GLY A 195 6.00 -38.04 -21.70
CA GLY A 195 5.45 -39.40 -21.86
C GLY A 195 4.59 -39.82 -20.69
N SER A 196 5.01 -40.82 -19.92
CA SER A 196 4.28 -41.32 -18.75
C SER A 196 4.07 -40.27 -17.65
N ALA A 197 4.91 -39.23 -17.60
CA ALA A 197 4.79 -38.11 -16.66
C ALA A 197 4.04 -36.88 -17.24
N ALA A 198 3.45 -36.99 -18.44
CA ALA A 198 2.79 -35.88 -19.13
C ALA A 198 1.69 -35.21 -18.29
N GLU A 199 0.78 -36.00 -17.73
CA GLU A 199 -0.36 -35.49 -16.96
C GLU A 199 0.07 -34.66 -15.72
N PRO A 200 0.89 -35.19 -14.78
CA PRO A 200 1.31 -34.40 -13.63
C PRO A 200 2.18 -33.18 -14.01
N MET A 201 2.95 -33.25 -15.10
CA MET A 201 3.71 -32.09 -15.59
C MET A 201 2.80 -31.01 -16.17
N LYS A 202 1.80 -31.38 -16.97
CA LYS A 202 0.78 -30.45 -17.48
C LYS A 202 0.01 -29.80 -16.32
N GLN A 203 -0.36 -30.59 -15.30
CA GLN A 203 -1.02 -30.08 -14.10
C GLN A 203 -0.14 -29.08 -13.35
N PHE A 204 1.16 -29.35 -13.20
CA PHE A 204 2.12 -28.43 -12.57
C PHE A 204 2.20 -27.11 -13.33
N TYR A 205 2.44 -27.16 -14.64
CA TYR A 205 2.51 -25.98 -15.51
C TYR A 205 1.21 -25.16 -15.44
N SER A 206 0.07 -25.82 -15.62
CA SER A 206 -1.25 -25.18 -15.61
C SER A 206 -1.55 -24.53 -14.26
N ALA A 207 -1.07 -25.11 -13.15
CA ALA A 207 -1.27 -24.54 -11.83
C ALA A 207 -0.44 -23.26 -11.63
N ILE A 208 0.77 -23.18 -12.18
CA ILE A 208 1.58 -21.95 -12.20
C ILE A 208 0.95 -20.90 -13.11
N GLU A 209 0.59 -21.26 -14.34
CA GLU A 209 -0.05 -20.36 -15.29
C GLU A 209 -1.34 -19.77 -14.70
N ARG A 210 -2.21 -20.61 -14.13
CA ARG A 210 -3.43 -20.16 -13.46
C ARG A 210 -3.11 -19.24 -12.29
N THR A 211 -2.08 -19.56 -11.51
CA THR A 211 -1.66 -18.71 -10.39
C THR A 211 -1.27 -17.32 -10.89
N TYR A 212 -0.46 -17.27 -11.95
CA TYR A 212 0.09 -16.04 -12.52
C TYR A 212 -0.94 -15.19 -13.28
N SER A 213 -1.91 -15.82 -13.95
CA SER A 213 -2.90 -15.14 -14.79
C SER A 213 -4.17 -14.72 -14.05
N THR A 214 -4.43 -15.25 -12.85
CA THR A 214 -5.66 -14.95 -12.11
C THR A 214 -5.56 -13.61 -11.36
N PRO A 215 -6.40 -12.59 -11.67
CA PRO A 215 -6.32 -11.27 -11.04
C PRO A 215 -6.44 -11.31 -9.51
N THR A 216 -7.33 -12.15 -8.99
CA THR A 216 -7.55 -12.28 -7.55
C THR A 216 -6.34 -12.85 -6.81
N ASN A 217 -5.29 -13.31 -7.50
CA ASN A 217 -4.04 -13.72 -6.86
C ASN A 217 -3.07 -12.56 -6.57
N TYR A 218 -3.36 -11.37 -7.06
CA TYR A 218 -2.54 -10.17 -6.87
C TYR A 218 -3.13 -9.28 -5.76
N PRO A 219 -2.35 -8.34 -5.20
CA PRO A 219 -2.87 -7.32 -4.29
C PRO A 219 -4.08 -6.59 -4.89
N ASP A 220 -5.10 -6.28 -4.08
CA ASP A 220 -6.37 -5.69 -4.55
C ASP A 220 -6.20 -4.48 -5.44
N ALA A 221 -5.22 -3.62 -5.13
CA ALA A 221 -4.97 -2.43 -5.93
C ALA A 221 -4.60 -2.77 -7.37
N ILE A 222 -3.90 -3.89 -7.61
CA ILE A 222 -3.58 -4.39 -8.94
C ILE A 222 -4.79 -5.14 -9.52
N ALA A 223 -5.40 -6.03 -8.72
CA ALA A 223 -6.55 -6.84 -9.16
C ALA A 223 -7.76 -6.00 -9.60
N GLN A 224 -7.95 -4.82 -9.01
CA GLN A 224 -9.03 -3.88 -9.30
C GLN A 224 -8.64 -2.78 -10.31
N GLY A 225 -7.43 -2.82 -10.88
CA GLY A 225 -6.97 -1.81 -11.84
C GLY A 225 -6.70 -0.42 -11.24
N ILE A 226 -6.66 -0.30 -9.91
CA ILE A 226 -6.28 0.94 -9.20
C ILE A 226 -4.79 1.25 -9.45
N LYS A 227 -3.96 0.20 -9.53
CA LYS A 227 -2.57 0.24 -9.96
C LYS A 227 -2.42 -0.58 -11.23
N GLU A 228 -1.77 -0.01 -12.23
CA GLU A 228 -1.53 -0.65 -13.52
C GLU A 228 -0.46 -1.75 -13.47
N GLY A 229 -0.76 -2.94 -13.97
CA GLY A 229 0.07 -4.15 -13.86
C GLY A 229 1.44 -4.14 -14.54
N HIS A 230 1.74 -3.21 -15.45
CA HIS A 230 2.94 -3.23 -16.32
C HIS A 230 4.28 -3.44 -15.60
N HIS A 231 4.42 -3.00 -14.33
CA HIS A 231 5.68 -3.08 -13.57
C HIS A 231 5.53 -3.69 -12.17
N HIS A 232 4.59 -4.61 -11.98
CA HIS A 232 4.13 -4.97 -10.62
C HIS A 232 4.49 -6.35 -10.08
N GLN A 233 5.29 -7.15 -10.77
CA GLN A 233 5.90 -8.29 -10.09
C GLN A 233 7.10 -7.83 -9.26
N THR A 234 6.84 -7.22 -8.11
CA THR A 234 7.88 -7.04 -7.07
C THR A 234 8.18 -8.38 -6.39
N GLU A 235 9.24 -8.44 -5.60
CA GLU A 235 9.55 -9.64 -4.80
C GLU A 235 8.39 -10.01 -3.83
N GLU A 236 7.73 -9.01 -3.23
CA GLU A 236 6.55 -9.24 -2.36
C GLU A 236 5.32 -9.74 -3.15
N VAL A 237 5.13 -9.32 -4.40
CA VAL A 237 4.09 -9.91 -5.26
C VAL A 237 4.47 -11.34 -5.65
N ALA A 238 5.72 -11.57 -6.08
CA ALA A 238 6.19 -12.89 -6.48
C ALA A 238 6.05 -13.95 -5.38
N TRP A 239 6.46 -13.63 -4.15
CA TRP A 239 6.57 -14.64 -3.09
C TRP A 239 5.63 -14.41 -1.89
N GLY A 240 5.13 -13.19 -1.71
CA GLY A 240 4.10 -12.88 -0.72
C GLY A 240 2.67 -13.05 -1.25
N SER A 241 2.45 -12.94 -2.57
CA SER A 241 1.12 -13.04 -3.17
C SER A 241 0.94 -14.25 -4.07
N LEU A 242 1.91 -14.58 -4.93
CA LEU A 242 1.83 -15.67 -5.91
C LEU A 242 2.38 -16.99 -5.36
N GLY A 243 3.64 -17.02 -4.92
CA GLY A 243 4.32 -18.20 -4.37
C GLY A 243 4.14 -18.40 -2.86
N THR A 244 2.89 -18.45 -2.40
CA THR A 244 2.53 -18.68 -0.99
C THR A 244 2.89 -20.10 -0.54
N GLU A 245 3.04 -20.32 0.78
CA GLU A 245 3.34 -21.64 1.39
C GLU A 245 2.45 -22.76 0.84
N GLN A 246 1.14 -22.60 0.91
CA GLN A 246 0.15 -23.57 0.45
C GLN A 246 0.28 -23.92 -1.06
N ARG A 247 0.60 -22.93 -1.90
CA ARG A 247 0.76 -23.17 -3.34
C ARG A 247 2.06 -23.90 -3.64
N MET A 248 3.14 -23.51 -2.96
CA MET A 248 4.42 -24.20 -3.08
C MET A 248 4.31 -25.67 -2.66
N GLU A 249 3.59 -25.99 -1.59
CA GLU A 249 3.29 -27.38 -1.20
C GLU A 249 2.49 -28.14 -2.27
N THR A 250 1.55 -27.47 -2.91
CA THR A 250 0.76 -28.06 -3.99
C THR A 250 1.63 -28.35 -5.22
N PHE A 251 2.50 -27.42 -5.61
CA PHE A 251 3.46 -27.60 -6.70
C PHE A 251 4.45 -28.72 -6.38
N ALA A 252 4.99 -28.78 -5.15
CA ALA A 252 5.88 -29.85 -4.72
C ALA A 252 5.25 -31.24 -4.88
N ARG A 253 3.97 -31.41 -4.50
CA ARG A 253 3.23 -32.68 -4.68
C ARG A 253 3.04 -33.04 -6.15
N LEU A 254 2.76 -32.06 -7.01
CA LEU A 254 2.63 -32.30 -8.45
C LEU A 254 3.96 -32.72 -9.08
N LEU A 255 5.07 -32.08 -8.70
CA LEU A 255 6.40 -32.46 -9.16
C LEU A 255 6.77 -33.87 -8.68
N GLN A 256 6.47 -34.22 -7.43
CA GLN A 256 6.71 -35.58 -6.93
C GLN A 256 5.92 -36.62 -7.73
N ARG A 257 4.62 -36.36 -7.99
CA ARG A 257 3.81 -37.24 -8.86
C ARG A 257 4.41 -37.39 -10.26
N ALA A 258 5.00 -36.33 -10.83
CA ALA A 258 5.67 -36.41 -12.12
C ALA A 258 6.92 -37.29 -12.08
N LYS A 259 7.74 -37.17 -11.04
CA LYS A 259 8.90 -38.04 -10.81
C LYS A 259 8.49 -39.50 -10.69
N ASP A 260 7.45 -39.79 -9.90
CA ASP A 260 6.95 -41.14 -9.68
C ASP A 260 6.33 -41.76 -10.96
N SER A 261 5.81 -40.92 -11.85
CA SER A 261 5.17 -41.36 -13.10
C SER A 261 6.16 -41.57 -14.26
N ALA A 262 7.36 -40.98 -14.20
CA ALA A 262 8.37 -41.11 -15.25
C ALA A 262 8.96 -42.53 -15.28
N LYS A 263 8.82 -43.24 -16.40
CA LYS A 263 9.21 -44.66 -16.53
C LYS A 263 10.56 -44.84 -17.20
N THR A 264 10.82 -44.08 -18.26
CA THR A 264 12.07 -44.18 -19.03
C THR A 264 13.14 -43.22 -18.50
N GLU A 265 14.41 -43.54 -18.73
CA GLU A 265 15.52 -42.66 -18.36
C GLU A 265 15.45 -41.28 -19.04
N LEU A 266 14.90 -41.22 -20.26
CA LEU A 266 14.70 -39.95 -20.97
C LEU A 266 13.61 -39.11 -20.32
N GLU A 267 12.49 -39.71 -19.92
CA GLU A 267 11.41 -39.01 -19.19
C GLU A 267 11.92 -38.48 -17.85
N LYS A 268 12.65 -39.30 -17.07
CA LYS A 268 13.22 -38.89 -15.77
C LYS A 268 14.15 -37.69 -15.92
N ARG A 269 15.09 -37.72 -16.88
CA ARG A 269 16.00 -36.61 -17.15
C ARG A 269 15.28 -35.31 -17.55
N ARG A 270 14.15 -35.41 -18.26
CA ARG A 270 13.36 -34.23 -18.64
C ARG A 270 12.61 -33.65 -17.44
N VAL A 271 12.07 -34.48 -16.56
CA VAL A 271 11.47 -34.02 -15.28
C VAL A 271 12.54 -33.38 -14.39
N GLU A 272 13.73 -33.98 -14.29
CA GLU A 272 14.87 -33.41 -13.53
C GLU A 272 15.33 -32.06 -14.09
N LEU A 273 15.35 -31.89 -15.42
CA LEU A 273 15.70 -30.61 -16.04
C LEU A 273 14.69 -29.51 -15.67
N PHE A 274 13.39 -29.83 -15.72
CA PHE A 274 12.33 -28.92 -15.28
C PHE A 274 12.44 -28.59 -13.79
N GLU A 275 12.74 -29.58 -12.95
CA GLU A 275 13.00 -29.35 -11.52
C GLU A 275 14.16 -28.38 -11.32
N LYS A 276 15.25 -28.53 -12.07
CA LYS A 276 16.40 -27.65 -11.96
C LYS A 276 16.11 -26.23 -12.47
N GLY A 277 15.44 -26.11 -13.62
CA GLY A 277 15.20 -24.82 -14.28
C GLY A 277 14.07 -24.00 -13.66
N VAL A 278 13.03 -24.66 -13.15
CA VAL A 278 11.82 -24.00 -12.66
C VAL A 278 11.66 -24.19 -11.15
N TRP A 279 11.59 -25.44 -10.67
CA TRP A 279 11.27 -25.69 -9.26
C TRP A 279 12.34 -25.18 -8.30
N SER A 280 13.61 -25.54 -8.53
CA SER A 280 14.74 -25.08 -7.72
C SER A 280 14.87 -23.55 -7.72
N TYR A 281 14.61 -22.92 -8.87
CA TYR A 281 14.59 -21.45 -9.00
C TYR A 281 13.48 -20.84 -8.13
N MET A 282 12.27 -21.42 -8.14
CA MET A 282 11.17 -20.97 -7.30
C MET A 282 11.44 -21.15 -5.80
N VAL A 283 11.99 -22.30 -5.41
CA VAL A 283 12.36 -22.59 -4.01
C VAL A 283 13.41 -21.59 -3.51
N ALA A 284 14.45 -21.33 -4.30
CA ALA A 284 15.48 -20.35 -3.96
C ALA A 284 14.89 -18.93 -3.83
N GLY A 285 14.02 -18.54 -4.76
CA GLY A 285 13.33 -17.26 -4.71
C GLY A 285 12.48 -17.07 -3.46
N ARG A 286 11.67 -18.08 -3.14
CA ARG A 286 10.84 -18.07 -1.94
C ARG A 286 11.69 -17.99 -0.68
N GLN A 287 12.76 -18.78 -0.57
CA GLN A 287 13.61 -18.79 0.61
C GLN A 287 14.26 -17.42 0.83
N ALA A 288 14.83 -16.83 -0.22
CA ALA A 288 15.42 -15.49 -0.16
C ALA A 288 14.41 -14.43 0.30
N TYR A 289 13.16 -14.51 -0.17
CA TYR A 289 12.09 -13.64 0.29
C TYR A 289 11.75 -13.84 1.77
N LEU A 290 11.64 -15.09 2.24
CA LEU A 290 11.35 -15.39 3.65
C LEU A 290 12.47 -14.90 4.58
N ASP A 291 13.73 -15.03 4.18
CA ASP A 291 14.87 -14.54 4.96
C ASP A 291 14.84 -13.01 5.11
N LYS A 292 14.59 -12.28 4.01
CA LYS A 292 14.41 -10.82 4.02
C LYS A 292 13.20 -10.41 4.87
N THR A 293 12.10 -11.14 4.74
CA THR A 293 10.86 -10.90 5.51
C THR A 293 11.09 -11.11 7.00
N LYS A 294 11.84 -12.15 7.38
CA LYS A 294 12.27 -12.41 8.76
C LYS A 294 13.21 -11.33 9.29
N ALA A 295 14.15 -10.85 8.49
CA ALA A 295 15.00 -9.73 8.87
C ALA A 295 14.18 -8.45 9.12
N LYS A 296 13.14 -8.21 8.30
CA LYS A 296 12.30 -7.01 8.38
C LYS A 296 11.28 -7.04 9.53
N TYR A 297 10.61 -8.17 9.74
CA TYR A 297 9.48 -8.27 10.68
C TYR A 297 9.74 -9.21 11.86
N GLY A 298 10.83 -9.97 11.85
CA GLY A 298 11.17 -10.92 12.90
C GLY A 298 11.93 -10.31 14.08
N GLY A 299 12.32 -9.04 13.99
CA GLY A 299 12.87 -8.28 15.11
C GLY A 299 11.79 -7.92 16.15
N MET A 300 12.22 -7.38 17.29
CA MET A 300 11.29 -6.94 18.33
C MET A 300 10.54 -5.69 17.86
N ALA A 301 9.22 -5.80 17.72
CA ALA A 301 8.38 -4.67 17.36
C ALA A 301 8.37 -3.62 18.49
N PRO A 302 8.38 -2.31 18.17
CA PRO A 302 8.37 -1.26 19.18
C PRO A 302 7.06 -1.30 19.98
N ALA A 303 7.10 -0.92 21.26
CA ALA A 303 5.92 -0.87 22.11
C ALA A 303 4.81 0.01 21.50
N VAL A 304 3.56 -0.34 21.76
CA VAL A 304 2.39 0.49 21.43
C VAL A 304 1.91 1.13 22.71
N ARG A 305 1.85 2.46 22.75
CA ARG A 305 1.18 3.16 23.85
C ARG A 305 -0.33 3.04 23.68
N VAL A 306 -1.00 2.67 24.76
CA VAL A 306 -2.46 2.50 24.82
C VAL A 306 -3.04 3.74 25.49
N PRO A 307 -3.77 4.58 24.74
CA PRO A 307 -4.33 5.81 25.27
C PRO A 307 -5.30 5.55 26.43
N CYS A 308 -5.28 6.43 27.43
CA CYS A 308 -6.31 6.46 28.47
C CYS A 308 -7.57 7.18 27.93
N ALA A 309 -8.76 6.65 28.18
CA ALA A 309 -10.03 7.21 27.73
C ALA A 309 -10.26 8.61 28.30
N VAL A 310 -10.68 9.56 27.45
CA VAL A 310 -10.71 10.99 27.81
C VAL A 310 -12.02 11.43 28.45
N ASP A 311 -13.10 10.73 28.16
CA ASP A 311 -14.46 11.02 28.65
C ASP A 311 -14.78 10.27 29.97
N GLY A 312 -13.76 9.72 30.64
CA GLY A 312 -13.87 8.98 31.89
C GLY A 312 -13.97 7.46 31.72
N ALA A 313 -14.20 6.75 32.84
CA ALA A 313 -14.28 5.30 32.84
C ALA A 313 -15.46 4.79 31.99
N LEU A 314 -15.19 3.83 31.09
CA LEU A 314 -16.23 3.22 30.26
C LEU A 314 -17.01 2.14 31.02
N ASN A 315 -16.62 1.87 32.27
CA ASN A 315 -17.27 0.97 33.22
C ASN A 315 -17.42 -0.47 32.69
N GLY A 316 -16.40 -0.96 31.97
CA GLY A 316 -16.35 -2.33 31.49
C GLY A 316 -17.27 -2.63 30.29
N ASP A 317 -17.90 -1.63 29.66
CA ASP A 317 -18.66 -1.83 28.41
C ASP A 317 -17.76 -1.57 27.19
N PRO A 318 -17.27 -2.63 26.50
CA PRO A 318 -16.32 -2.47 25.40
C PRO A 318 -16.91 -1.84 24.13
N ARG A 319 -18.25 -1.73 24.05
CA ARG A 319 -18.92 -1.07 22.91
C ARG A 319 -18.80 0.46 22.97
N LYS A 320 -18.45 1.01 24.13
CA LYS A 320 -18.23 2.45 24.33
C LYS A 320 -16.82 2.91 23.94
N LEU A 321 -15.93 2.01 23.52
CA LEU A 321 -14.60 2.37 23.04
C LEU A 321 -14.71 3.36 21.89
N SER A 322 -14.05 4.51 22.03
CA SER A 322 -13.90 5.50 20.98
C SER A 322 -12.74 5.13 20.06
N ARG A 323 -13.03 4.82 18.80
CA ARG A 323 -12.00 4.43 17.82
C ARG A 323 -11.06 5.56 17.43
N ASP A 324 -11.50 6.81 17.59
CA ASP A 324 -10.69 8.01 17.31
C ASP A 324 -9.69 8.29 18.43
N GLU A 325 -9.94 7.78 19.65
CA GLU A 325 -9.01 7.86 20.77
C GLU A 325 -8.10 6.64 20.87
N ALA A 326 -8.58 5.48 20.43
CA ALA A 326 -7.88 4.22 20.59
C ALA A 326 -6.68 4.09 19.63
N ALA A 327 -5.57 3.53 20.13
CA ALA A 327 -4.43 3.19 19.28
C ALA A 327 -4.81 2.07 18.32
N ALA A 328 -4.41 2.18 17.05
CA ALA A 328 -4.67 1.12 16.09
C ALA A 328 -3.62 0.01 16.10
N LEU A 329 -4.12 -1.20 15.90
CA LEU A 329 -3.35 -2.40 15.65
C LEU A 329 -3.46 -2.71 14.15
N LEU A 330 -2.48 -2.26 13.37
CA LEU A 330 -2.43 -2.38 11.91
C LEU A 330 -1.29 -3.30 11.45
N SER A 331 -1.16 -3.46 10.13
CA SER A 331 -0.07 -4.20 9.48
C SER A 331 -0.06 -5.70 9.76
N TRP A 332 -1.25 -6.30 9.84
CA TRP A 332 -1.45 -7.74 10.00
C TRP A 332 -0.79 -8.51 8.85
N ARG A 333 -0.13 -9.63 9.19
CA ARG A 333 0.63 -10.47 8.27
C ARG A 333 0.51 -11.93 8.67
N SER A 334 0.89 -12.88 7.82
CA SER A 334 0.99 -14.29 8.22
C SER A 334 2.03 -14.47 9.34
N ARG A 335 2.05 -15.64 9.97
CA ARG A 335 3.10 -16.01 10.96
C ARG A 335 4.52 -15.85 10.42
N ASN A 336 4.68 -15.99 9.11
CA ASN A 336 5.93 -15.90 8.35
C ASN A 336 6.16 -14.49 7.76
N GLY A 337 5.32 -13.50 8.13
CA GLY A 337 5.43 -12.12 7.67
C GLY A 337 4.91 -11.88 6.24
N GLU A 338 4.18 -12.82 5.64
CA GLU A 338 3.57 -12.61 4.32
C GLU A 338 2.37 -11.65 4.42
N PRO A 339 2.07 -10.87 3.37
CA PRO A 339 0.86 -10.05 3.32
C PRO A 339 -0.41 -10.88 3.49
N THR A 340 -1.38 -10.36 4.24
CA THR A 340 -2.72 -10.94 4.31
C THR A 340 -3.66 -10.24 3.34
N ARG A 341 -4.65 -10.98 2.83
CA ARG A 341 -5.73 -10.40 2.00
C ARG A 341 -6.90 -9.95 2.84
N ARG A 342 -7.00 -10.45 4.06
CA ARG A 342 -8.04 -10.06 5.02
C ARG A 342 -7.91 -8.58 5.36
N LYS A 343 -9.05 -7.90 5.43
CA LYS A 343 -9.12 -6.49 5.80
C LYS A 343 -9.33 -6.40 7.30
N LEU A 344 -8.21 -6.49 8.03
CA LEU A 344 -8.20 -6.53 9.48
C LEU A 344 -7.80 -5.21 10.09
N GLU A 345 -8.45 -4.89 11.21
CA GLU A 345 -8.16 -3.70 11.97
C GLU A 345 -8.38 -3.98 13.46
N GLY A 346 -7.41 -3.61 14.30
CA GLY A 346 -7.57 -3.62 15.74
C GLY A 346 -7.56 -2.22 16.33
N ARG A 347 -8.16 -2.05 17.49
CA ARG A 347 -8.11 -0.84 18.33
C ARG A 347 -7.94 -1.22 19.78
N VAL A 348 -7.09 -0.48 20.49
CA VAL A 348 -6.85 -0.67 21.91
C VAL A 348 -6.94 0.66 22.67
N LEU A 349 -7.63 0.64 23.80
CA LEU A 349 -7.83 1.78 24.70
C LEU A 349 -7.76 1.27 26.15
N ASN A 350 -7.42 2.12 27.11
CA ASN A 350 -7.55 1.80 28.53
C ASN A 350 -8.33 2.91 29.24
N ASP A 351 -8.91 2.64 30.41
CA ASP A 351 -9.55 3.68 31.25
C ASP A 351 -9.01 3.70 32.69
N GLY A 352 -7.82 3.13 32.89
CA GLY A 352 -7.21 2.91 34.20
C GLY A 352 -7.79 1.71 34.99
N ARG A 353 -8.96 1.18 34.64
CA ARG A 353 -9.55 -0.02 35.27
C ARG A 353 -9.66 -1.21 34.32
N TYR A 354 -9.89 -0.95 33.04
CA TYR A 354 -10.04 -1.96 32.00
C TYR A 354 -9.12 -1.67 30.82
N LEU A 355 -8.67 -2.75 30.18
CA LEU A 355 -8.12 -2.74 28.83
C LEU A 355 -9.25 -3.08 27.86
N TYR A 356 -9.48 -2.22 26.88
CA TYR A 356 -10.50 -2.40 25.85
C TYR A 356 -9.83 -2.74 24.52
N LEU A 357 -10.35 -3.77 23.86
CA LEU A 357 -9.88 -4.23 22.56
C LEU A 357 -11.06 -4.34 21.60
N GLN A 358 -10.95 -3.74 20.42
CA GLN A 358 -11.86 -3.99 19.30
C GLN A 358 -11.06 -4.63 18.16
N LEU A 359 -11.55 -5.76 17.64
CA LEU A 359 -10.98 -6.50 16.53
C LEU A 359 -12.02 -6.63 15.42
N GLU A 360 -11.65 -6.23 14.21
CA GLU A 360 -12.56 -6.13 13.10
C GLU A 360 -11.99 -6.82 11.86
N GLU A 361 -12.86 -7.55 11.16
CA GLU A 361 -12.62 -8.03 9.79
C GLU A 361 -13.75 -7.53 8.90
N ARG A 362 -13.42 -6.93 7.73
CA ARG A 362 -14.43 -6.73 6.67
C ARG A 362 -14.66 -8.04 5.93
N ILE A 363 -15.82 -8.63 6.17
CA ILE A 363 -16.23 -9.95 5.66
C ILE A 363 -17.75 -10.03 5.70
N ASP A 364 -18.36 -10.80 4.80
CA ASP A 364 -19.78 -11.16 4.93
C ASP A 364 -19.95 -12.08 6.14
N PRO A 365 -20.64 -11.68 7.22
CA PRO A 365 -20.74 -12.52 8.41
C PRO A 365 -21.41 -13.88 8.15
N LYS A 366 -22.15 -14.04 7.06
CA LYS A 366 -22.74 -15.33 6.67
C LYS A 366 -21.71 -16.37 6.27
N SER A 367 -20.48 -15.97 5.91
CA SER A 367 -19.42 -16.92 5.58
C SER A 367 -18.67 -17.45 6.80
N LEU A 368 -18.94 -16.91 8.00
CA LEU A 368 -18.24 -17.30 9.22
C LEU A 368 -18.75 -18.66 9.75
N LYS A 369 -17.82 -19.54 10.09
CA LYS A 369 -18.07 -20.83 10.71
C LYS A 369 -18.01 -20.70 12.22
N HIS A 370 -19.06 -21.06 12.94
CA HIS A 370 -19.11 -20.99 14.40
C HIS A 370 -19.76 -22.24 15.02
N PRO A 371 -19.09 -23.41 14.93
CA PRO A 371 -19.55 -24.61 15.62
C PRO A 371 -19.55 -24.40 17.14
N GLY A 372 -20.08 -25.36 17.91
CA GLY A 372 -20.15 -25.26 19.37
C GLY A 372 -18.78 -25.11 20.04
N ASP A 373 -17.73 -25.73 19.48
CA ASP A 373 -16.33 -25.51 19.88
C ASP A 373 -15.73 -24.33 19.10
N VAL A 374 -15.28 -23.30 19.82
CA VAL A 374 -14.69 -22.08 19.26
C VAL A 374 -13.48 -22.41 18.37
N PHE A 375 -12.65 -23.38 18.75
CA PHE A 375 -11.41 -23.71 18.02
C PHE A 375 -11.66 -24.49 16.72
N ALA A 376 -12.87 -25.02 16.53
CA ALA A 376 -13.28 -25.71 15.31
C ALA A 376 -13.84 -24.75 14.23
N GLY A 377 -13.94 -23.46 14.52
CA GLY A 377 -14.54 -22.45 13.64
C GLY A 377 -13.62 -21.30 13.22
N ASP A 378 -14.25 -20.17 12.97
CA ASP A 378 -13.65 -18.85 12.89
C ASP A 378 -13.54 -18.26 14.29
N TYR A 379 -12.38 -17.72 14.65
CA TYR A 379 -12.21 -17.04 15.93
C TYR A 379 -11.11 -15.97 15.88
N TRP A 380 -11.16 -15.07 16.85
CA TRP A 380 -10.05 -14.22 17.24
C TRP A 380 -9.30 -14.89 18.39
N HIS A 381 -7.97 -14.97 18.27
CA HIS A 381 -7.10 -15.58 19.28
C HIS A 381 -6.19 -14.51 19.86
N ILE A 382 -6.35 -14.20 21.14
CA ILE A 382 -5.57 -13.18 21.83
C ILE A 382 -4.71 -13.86 22.88
N MET A 383 -3.41 -13.56 22.87
CA MET A 383 -2.44 -14.00 23.85
C MET A 383 -2.02 -12.81 24.70
N LEU A 384 -1.95 -13.00 26.02
CA LEU A 384 -1.70 -11.97 27.02
C LEU A 384 -0.64 -12.46 28.01
N ALA A 385 0.38 -11.67 28.29
CA ALA A 385 1.37 -11.98 29.32
C ALA A 385 1.82 -10.72 30.06
N ALA A 386 2.16 -10.86 31.34
CA ALA A 386 2.74 -9.77 32.14
C ALA A 386 4.21 -9.51 31.79
N GLN A 387 4.89 -10.52 31.25
CA GLN A 387 6.29 -10.50 30.83
C GLN A 387 6.43 -11.29 29.51
N ARG A 388 7.54 -11.12 28.79
CA ARG A 388 7.85 -11.91 27.57
C ARG A 388 8.26 -13.37 27.88
N GLN A 389 7.60 -14.00 28.84
CA GLN A 389 7.84 -15.36 29.31
C GLN A 389 6.55 -15.92 29.93
N ARG A 390 6.55 -17.23 30.24
CA ARG A 390 5.46 -17.86 31.00
C ARG A 390 5.40 -17.31 32.44
N PRO A 391 4.20 -17.24 33.06
CA PRO A 391 2.92 -17.68 32.53
C PRO A 391 2.34 -16.69 31.51
N TYR A 392 1.53 -17.21 30.59
CA TYR A 392 0.71 -16.41 29.69
C TYR A 392 -0.71 -16.95 29.65
N ARG A 393 -1.62 -16.15 29.13
CA ARG A 393 -3.04 -16.49 29.01
C ARG A 393 -3.51 -16.30 27.59
N GLU A 394 -4.53 -17.06 27.24
CA GLU A 394 -5.16 -16.97 25.94
C GLU A 394 -6.67 -16.80 26.09
N ILE A 395 -7.26 -16.05 25.16
CA ILE A 395 -8.69 -16.00 24.95
C ILE A 395 -8.98 -16.19 23.46
N ALA A 396 -9.87 -17.13 23.17
CA ALA A 396 -10.42 -17.37 21.84
C ALA A 396 -11.88 -16.90 21.81
N VAL A 397 -12.26 -16.06 20.84
CA VAL A 397 -13.62 -15.51 20.71
C VAL A 397 -14.20 -15.85 19.34
N GLY A 398 -15.34 -16.54 19.33
CA GLY A 398 -16.09 -16.90 18.13
C GLY A 398 -17.12 -15.85 17.68
N PRO A 399 -17.64 -15.94 16.44
CA PRO A 399 -18.59 -15.01 15.85
C PRO A 399 -19.88 -14.78 16.64
N ASN A 400 -20.33 -15.76 17.42
CA ASN A 400 -21.53 -15.67 18.26
C ASN A 400 -21.24 -15.10 19.66
N GLY A 401 -20.00 -14.71 19.96
CA GLY A 401 -19.57 -14.19 21.26
C GLY A 401 -19.17 -15.26 22.27
N ASN A 402 -19.32 -16.56 21.94
CA ASN A 402 -18.77 -17.62 22.76
C ASN A 402 -17.25 -17.49 22.83
N HIS A 403 -16.68 -17.70 24.02
CA HIS A 403 -15.26 -17.57 24.21
C HIS A 403 -14.71 -18.60 25.20
N VAL A 404 -13.43 -18.91 25.03
CA VAL A 404 -12.69 -19.83 25.89
C VAL A 404 -11.43 -19.13 26.39
N CYS A 405 -11.20 -19.17 27.69
CA CYS A 405 -10.05 -18.56 28.35
C CYS A 405 -9.17 -19.65 28.97
N ARG A 406 -7.87 -19.60 28.71
CA ARG A 406 -6.88 -20.59 29.16
C ARG A 406 -5.70 -19.90 29.83
N ASP A 407 -5.22 -20.47 30.94
CA ASP A 407 -3.95 -20.09 31.59
C ASP A 407 -2.89 -21.15 31.32
N PHE A 408 -1.78 -20.70 30.77
CA PHE A 408 -0.58 -21.47 30.53
C PHE A 408 0.44 -21.09 31.59
N GLY A 409 0.49 -21.92 32.64
CA GLY A 409 1.39 -21.75 33.77
C GLY A 409 2.88 -21.75 33.38
N LYS A 410 3.73 -21.66 34.40
CA LYS A 410 5.20 -21.56 34.23
C LYS A 410 5.82 -22.77 33.52
N ASP A 411 5.24 -23.96 33.69
CA ASP A 411 5.77 -25.22 33.16
C ASP A 411 5.40 -25.44 31.70
N THR A 412 6.41 -25.60 30.83
CA THR A 412 6.25 -25.68 29.37
C THR A 412 5.54 -26.95 28.87
N GLY A 413 5.43 -28.00 29.70
CA GLY A 413 4.75 -29.26 29.37
C GLY A 413 3.41 -29.48 30.07
N ALA A 414 3.00 -28.58 30.96
CA ALA A 414 1.71 -28.69 31.65
C ALA A 414 0.54 -28.35 30.71
N ALA A 415 -0.57 -29.06 30.85
CA ALA A 415 -1.80 -28.73 30.14
C ALA A 415 -2.33 -27.36 30.61
N ALA A 416 -2.91 -26.61 29.70
CA ALA A 416 -3.55 -25.34 30.04
C ALA A 416 -4.74 -25.57 30.98
N THR A 417 -4.92 -24.65 31.93
CA THR A 417 -6.07 -24.66 32.85
C THR A 417 -7.10 -23.62 32.46
N VAL A 418 -8.35 -23.78 32.92
CA VAL A 418 -9.39 -22.78 32.67
C VAL A 418 -9.11 -21.54 33.52
N TRP A 419 -9.19 -20.37 32.90
CA TRP A 419 -9.02 -19.08 33.57
C TRP A 419 -10.29 -18.24 33.43
N ASP A 420 -10.83 -17.76 34.55
CA ASP A 420 -11.86 -16.73 34.51
C ASP A 420 -11.20 -15.37 34.29
N ALA A 421 -11.34 -14.86 33.07
CA ALA A 421 -10.77 -13.58 32.67
C ALA A 421 -11.55 -12.37 33.20
N GLY A 422 -12.77 -12.58 33.73
CA GLY A 422 -13.70 -11.50 34.03
C GLY A 422 -14.01 -10.62 32.82
N ALA A 423 -13.74 -11.13 31.61
CA ALA A 423 -13.77 -10.37 30.38
C ALA A 423 -15.23 -10.19 29.92
N VAL A 424 -15.60 -8.96 29.60
CA VAL A 424 -16.89 -8.68 28.94
C VAL A 424 -16.65 -8.74 27.44
N VAL A 425 -17.25 -9.71 26.77
CA VAL A 425 -17.09 -9.96 25.34
C VAL A 425 -18.39 -9.64 24.61
N HIS A 426 -18.29 -8.88 23.53
CA HIS A 426 -19.37 -8.63 22.58
C HIS A 426 -18.91 -8.94 21.15
N SER A 427 -19.69 -9.70 20.41
CA SER A 427 -19.46 -9.99 18.99
C SER A 427 -20.64 -9.47 18.18
N ASP A 428 -20.37 -8.59 17.22
CA ASP A 428 -21.34 -8.00 16.30
C ASP A 428 -21.11 -8.53 14.88
N THR A 429 -22.12 -9.24 14.38
CA THR A 429 -22.21 -9.79 13.02
C THR A 429 -23.44 -9.27 12.28
N LEU A 430 -24.06 -8.17 12.76
CA LEU A 430 -25.30 -7.62 12.20
C LEU A 430 -25.05 -6.80 10.92
N ALA A 431 -23.87 -6.17 10.81
CA ALA A 431 -23.47 -5.44 9.62
C ALA A 431 -23.16 -6.42 8.47
N LYS A 432 -23.68 -6.14 7.26
CA LYS A 432 -23.59 -7.08 6.11
C LYS A 432 -22.17 -7.37 5.62
N ASP A 433 -21.19 -6.55 5.97
CA ASP A 433 -19.83 -6.57 5.45
C ASP A 433 -18.76 -6.48 6.55
N ARG A 434 -19.13 -6.78 7.81
CA ARG A 434 -18.23 -6.63 8.94
C ARG A 434 -18.50 -7.62 10.07
N TRP A 435 -17.44 -8.20 10.60
CA TRP A 435 -17.42 -8.85 11.91
C TRP A 435 -16.57 -8.05 12.90
N LEU A 436 -17.18 -7.61 13.99
CA LEU A 436 -16.52 -6.83 15.06
C LEU A 436 -16.62 -7.55 16.40
N VAL A 437 -15.48 -7.80 17.04
CA VAL A 437 -15.40 -8.27 18.42
C VAL A 437 -14.89 -7.15 19.31
N SER A 438 -15.61 -6.86 20.39
CA SER A 438 -15.26 -5.87 21.42
C SER A 438 -15.09 -6.56 22.76
N ILE A 439 -13.95 -6.37 23.43
CA ILE A 439 -13.60 -7.04 24.68
C ILE A 439 -13.15 -6.00 25.70
N ALA A 440 -13.64 -6.11 26.94
CA ALA A 440 -13.12 -5.37 28.09
C ALA A 440 -12.49 -6.36 29.07
N PHE A 441 -11.21 -6.17 29.37
CA PHE A 441 -10.49 -6.97 30.36
C PHE A 441 -10.25 -6.16 31.64
N PRO A 442 -10.67 -6.62 32.81
CA PRO A 442 -10.31 -5.98 34.08
C PRO A 442 -8.79 -6.01 34.29
N LEU A 443 -8.15 -4.84 34.38
CA LEU A 443 -6.69 -4.76 34.53
C LEU A 443 -6.19 -5.45 35.80
N ALA A 444 -6.97 -5.38 36.88
CA ALA A 444 -6.67 -6.04 38.14
C ALA A 444 -6.57 -7.58 38.02
N GLN A 445 -7.27 -8.18 37.05
CA GLN A 445 -7.20 -9.61 36.79
C GLN A 445 -6.10 -9.96 35.79
N LEU A 446 -5.72 -9.04 34.90
CA LEU A 446 -4.65 -9.22 33.91
C LEU A 446 -3.24 -9.04 34.47
N LEU A 447 -3.05 -8.10 35.41
CA LEU A 447 -1.74 -7.71 35.96
C LEU A 447 -1.69 -7.83 37.50
N PRO A 448 -1.98 -9.01 38.09
CA PRO A 448 -2.06 -9.15 39.55
C PRO A 448 -0.73 -8.84 40.27
N GLU A 449 0.43 -8.97 39.60
CA GLU A 449 1.76 -8.68 40.19
C GLU A 449 2.21 -7.21 40.05
N ASN A 450 1.46 -6.33 39.35
CA ASN A 450 1.82 -4.92 39.12
C ASN A 450 0.58 -4.01 39.18
N ALA A 451 -0.04 -3.90 40.37
CA ALA A 451 -1.24 -3.09 40.63
C ALA A 451 -1.03 -1.55 40.52
N ALA A 452 -0.09 -1.07 39.72
CA ALA A 452 0.12 0.35 39.46
C ALA A 452 -0.30 0.71 38.03
N THR A 453 -1.21 1.67 37.91
CA THR A 453 -1.50 2.41 36.68
C THR A 453 -0.20 2.84 35.99
N GLY A 454 0.00 2.46 34.73
CA GLY A 454 1.23 2.75 33.96
C GLY A 454 2.09 1.53 33.57
N GLY A 455 1.65 0.31 33.89
CA GLY A 455 2.36 -0.93 33.54
C GLY A 455 2.31 -1.34 32.06
N SER A 456 3.16 -2.31 31.69
CA SER A 456 3.20 -2.92 30.36
C SER A 456 2.47 -4.27 30.32
N ILE A 457 1.76 -4.54 29.22
CA ILE A 457 1.16 -5.85 28.90
C ILE A 457 1.75 -6.34 27.59
N TYR A 458 2.10 -7.61 27.50
CA TYR A 458 2.60 -8.21 26.25
C TYR A 458 1.48 -8.94 25.55
N VAL A 459 1.24 -8.60 24.28
CA VAL A 459 0.10 -9.09 23.51
C VAL A 459 0.54 -9.58 22.13
N ASN A 460 -0.05 -10.69 21.69
CA ASN A 460 -0.16 -11.02 20.28
C ASN A 460 -1.61 -11.44 19.96
N ILE A 461 -2.02 -11.21 18.72
CA ILE A 461 -3.40 -11.41 18.29
C ILE A 461 -3.38 -12.10 16.94
N ALA A 462 -4.30 -13.02 16.73
CA ALA A 462 -4.48 -13.69 15.46
C ALA A 462 -5.93 -13.81 15.04
N ARG A 463 -6.14 -13.81 13.72
CA ARG A 463 -7.37 -14.22 13.08
C ARG A 463 -7.24 -15.65 12.59
N ARG A 464 -8.07 -16.57 13.11
CA ARG A 464 -7.99 -18.01 12.84
C ARG A 464 -9.23 -18.52 12.13
N SER A 465 -9.06 -19.36 11.13
CA SER A 465 -10.17 -19.93 10.38
C SER A 465 -9.81 -21.35 9.97
N VAL A 466 -10.51 -22.34 10.53
CA VAL A 466 -10.23 -23.75 10.20
C VAL A 466 -10.30 -23.99 8.69
N GLY A 467 -9.17 -24.44 8.14
CA GLY A 467 -8.98 -24.74 6.71
C GLY A 467 -8.55 -23.57 5.83
N SER A 468 -8.33 -22.37 6.40
CA SER A 468 -7.76 -21.22 5.69
C SER A 468 -6.24 -21.28 5.70
N GLY A 469 -5.60 -21.01 4.57
CA GLY A 469 -4.14 -20.76 4.52
C GLY A 469 -3.75 -19.33 4.91
N ASP A 470 -4.70 -18.38 4.92
CA ASP A 470 -4.49 -17.00 5.36
C ASP A 470 -4.99 -16.84 6.80
N GLU A 471 -4.08 -17.02 7.76
CA GLU A 471 -4.31 -16.92 9.21
C GLU A 471 -3.42 -15.85 9.84
N PRO A 472 -3.71 -14.57 9.59
CA PRO A 472 -2.82 -13.49 9.96
C PRO A 472 -2.73 -13.27 11.46
N VAL A 473 -1.56 -12.82 11.88
CA VAL A 473 -1.20 -12.37 13.22
C VAL A 473 -0.87 -10.89 13.17
N TRP A 474 -1.06 -10.21 14.30
CA TRP A 474 -0.68 -8.81 14.42
C TRP A 474 0.84 -8.66 14.47
N VAL A 475 1.54 -9.60 15.12
CA VAL A 475 3.00 -9.63 15.22
C VAL A 475 3.51 -10.98 14.68
N PRO A 476 4.19 -10.99 13.51
CA PRO A 476 4.79 -12.20 12.95
C PRO A 476 5.78 -12.85 13.91
N THR A 477 5.55 -14.12 14.25
CA THR A 477 6.37 -14.85 15.23
C THR A 477 7.55 -15.58 14.58
N PHE A 478 7.44 -15.99 13.30
CA PHE A 478 8.38 -16.87 12.60
C PHE A 478 8.65 -18.18 13.36
N GLY A 479 7.60 -18.69 14.01
CA GLY A 479 7.63 -19.86 14.88
C GLY A 479 6.24 -20.14 15.42
N ASP A 480 6.17 -20.70 16.61
CA ASP A 480 4.89 -20.92 17.30
C ASP A 480 4.20 -19.57 17.61
N PHE A 481 2.87 -19.55 17.54
CA PHE A 481 2.09 -18.39 17.97
C PHE A 481 2.10 -18.26 19.49
N GLY A 482 2.14 -19.38 20.22
CA GLY A 482 2.14 -19.44 21.68
C GLY A 482 3.48 -19.08 22.35
N ASP A 483 4.43 -18.48 21.61
CA ASP A 483 5.72 -18.04 22.14
C ASP A 483 5.63 -16.62 22.73
N PRO A 484 5.64 -16.46 24.08
CA PRO A 484 5.50 -15.16 24.72
C PRO A 484 6.70 -14.24 24.48
N THR A 485 7.85 -14.77 24.05
CA THR A 485 9.03 -13.95 23.73
C THR A 485 8.81 -13.04 22.51
N ARG A 486 7.80 -13.36 21.70
CA ARG A 486 7.45 -12.65 20.46
C ARG A 486 6.28 -11.69 20.64
N CYS A 487 5.67 -11.63 21.82
CA CYS A 487 4.58 -10.70 22.10
C CYS A 487 5.07 -9.24 22.06
N ARG A 488 4.23 -8.38 21.49
CA ARG A 488 4.49 -6.94 21.41
C ARG A 488 4.00 -6.27 22.67
N GLU A 489 4.78 -5.29 23.13
CA GLU A 489 4.48 -4.57 24.36
C GLU A 489 3.39 -3.52 24.13
N LEU A 490 2.44 -3.46 25.05
CA LEU A 490 1.43 -2.44 25.20
C LEU A 490 1.72 -1.65 26.48
N THR A 491 2.06 -0.38 26.37
CA THR A 491 2.33 0.50 27.53
C THR A 491 1.07 1.31 27.83
N LEU A 492 0.48 1.14 29.02
CA LEU A 492 -0.79 1.79 29.37
C LEU A 492 -0.56 3.24 29.81
N GLU A 493 -1.21 4.20 29.16
CA GLU A 493 -1.21 5.58 29.63
C GLU A 493 -2.11 5.75 30.86
N THR A 494 -1.74 6.67 31.75
CA THR A 494 -2.56 7.05 32.92
C THR A 494 -3.38 8.31 32.63
N ALA A 495 -4.35 8.60 33.49
CA ALA A 495 -5.15 9.83 33.40
C ALA A 495 -4.31 11.12 33.51
N ASP A 496 -3.12 11.07 34.13
CA ASP A 496 -2.20 12.20 34.27
C ASP A 496 -1.64 12.70 32.93
N ALA A 497 -1.79 11.92 31.85
CA ALA A 497 -1.43 12.33 30.49
C ALA A 497 -2.39 13.39 29.91
N ILE A 498 -3.49 13.73 30.59
CA ILE A 498 -4.44 14.77 30.20
C ILE A 498 -4.02 16.11 30.85
N PRO A 499 -3.93 17.22 30.10
CA PRO A 499 -3.61 18.52 30.69
C PRO A 499 -4.61 18.93 31.78
N THR A 500 -4.10 19.28 32.96
CA THR A 500 -4.91 19.63 34.14
C THR A 500 -5.46 21.06 34.09
N SER A 501 -4.82 21.96 33.35
CA SER A 501 -5.26 23.34 33.15
C SER A 501 -5.87 23.49 31.76
N LEU A 502 -7.20 23.43 31.69
CA LEU A 502 -7.97 23.61 30.46
C LEU A 502 -8.53 25.03 30.37
N PRO A 503 -8.39 25.72 29.22
CA PRO A 503 -9.06 26.99 29.01
C PRO A 503 -10.58 26.85 29.08
N THR A 504 -11.25 27.87 29.60
CA THR A 504 -12.71 28.03 29.54
C THR A 504 -13.17 28.28 28.10
N GLU A 505 -14.47 28.12 27.84
CA GLU A 505 -15.05 28.39 26.52
C GLU A 505 -14.80 29.84 26.05
N ALA A 506 -14.90 30.81 26.96
CA ALA A 506 -14.64 32.21 26.65
C ALA A 506 -13.17 32.46 26.29
N GLU A 507 -12.24 31.81 26.99
CA GLU A 507 -10.81 31.87 26.67
C GLU A 507 -10.53 31.20 25.33
N MET A 508 -11.14 30.05 25.03
CA MET A 508 -11.02 29.39 23.73
C MET A 508 -11.51 30.28 22.58
N GLN A 509 -12.63 30.98 22.77
CA GLN A 509 -13.15 31.91 21.77
C GLN A 509 -12.18 33.07 21.50
N ALA A 510 -11.56 33.62 22.55
CA ALA A 510 -10.54 34.66 22.42
C ALA A 510 -9.26 34.13 21.74
N LEU A 511 -8.83 32.91 22.09
CA LEU A 511 -7.63 32.28 21.54
C LEU A 511 -7.76 31.89 20.06
N ARG A 512 -8.98 31.66 19.56
CA ARG A 512 -9.24 31.20 18.19
C ARG A 512 -8.71 32.14 17.12
N MET A 513 -8.85 33.45 17.32
CA MET A 513 -8.40 34.47 16.35
C MET A 513 -7.10 35.15 16.75
N LYS A 514 -6.68 34.99 18.03
CA LYS A 514 -5.45 35.59 18.55
C LYS A 514 -4.23 35.06 17.80
N ASP A 515 -3.52 35.96 17.13
CA ASP A 515 -2.31 35.70 16.36
C ASP A 515 -2.49 34.68 15.21
N LEU A 516 -3.72 34.49 14.74
CA LEU A 516 -4.02 33.60 13.60
C LEU A 516 -3.45 34.19 12.30
N VAL A 517 -2.62 33.40 11.61
CA VAL A 517 -2.01 33.77 10.33
C VAL A 517 -2.80 33.20 9.15
N ALA A 518 -3.22 31.94 9.24
CA ALA A 518 -4.00 31.27 8.20
C ALA A 518 -4.83 30.14 8.80
N HIS A 519 -5.98 29.87 8.19
CA HIS A 519 -6.83 28.73 8.51
C HIS A 519 -7.54 28.20 7.25
N TRP A 520 -7.16 27.02 6.81
CA TRP A 520 -7.77 26.30 5.69
C TRP A 520 -8.60 25.14 6.20
N ARG A 521 -9.93 25.24 6.05
CA ARG A 521 -10.86 24.15 6.41
C ARG A 521 -10.71 22.95 5.47
N LEU A 522 -10.35 23.21 4.21
CA LEU A 522 -10.17 22.22 3.14
C LEU A 522 -11.45 21.39 2.91
N ASN A 523 -12.59 22.06 2.77
CA ASN A 523 -13.91 21.44 2.66
C ASN A 523 -14.75 21.94 1.46
N GLU A 524 -14.10 22.51 0.46
CA GLU A 524 -14.74 23.11 -0.72
C GLU A 524 -15.47 22.08 -1.60
N GLY A 525 -14.97 20.84 -1.66
CA GLY A 525 -15.64 19.72 -2.32
C GLY A 525 -15.61 19.72 -3.86
N THR A 526 -15.25 20.83 -4.49
CA THR A 526 -15.09 20.96 -5.95
C THR A 526 -14.02 21.98 -6.32
N GLY A 527 -13.56 21.97 -7.57
CA GLY A 527 -12.52 22.90 -8.04
C GLY A 527 -11.12 22.55 -7.51
N ASN A 528 -10.17 23.46 -7.71
CA ASN A 528 -8.75 23.28 -7.36
C ASN A 528 -8.20 24.39 -6.46
N VAL A 529 -9.06 25.07 -5.71
CA VAL A 529 -8.69 26.18 -4.81
C VAL A 529 -8.98 25.78 -3.36
N ALA A 530 -8.03 26.04 -2.48
CA ALA A 530 -8.18 25.92 -1.02
C ALA A 530 -8.32 27.33 -0.42
N ASN A 531 -9.45 27.64 0.21
CA ASN A 531 -9.71 28.98 0.73
C ASN A 531 -9.21 29.16 2.16
N ASP A 532 -8.61 30.32 2.41
CA ASP A 532 -8.21 30.75 3.74
C ASP A 532 -9.33 31.54 4.43
N SER A 533 -9.75 31.05 5.60
CA SER A 533 -10.75 31.70 6.45
C SER A 533 -10.17 32.79 7.34
N SER A 534 -8.85 32.96 7.39
CA SER A 534 -8.18 33.99 8.20
C SER A 534 -8.34 35.40 7.60
N PRO A 535 -7.88 36.45 8.32
CA PRO A 535 -7.79 37.80 7.77
C PRO A 535 -6.84 37.95 6.57
N ASN A 536 -5.83 37.09 6.41
CA ASN A 536 -4.80 37.22 5.36
C ASN A 536 -5.23 36.68 3.98
N LYS A 537 -6.31 35.88 3.91
CA LYS A 537 -6.90 35.38 2.64
C LYS A 537 -5.90 34.66 1.73
N LEU A 538 -5.00 33.87 2.30
CA LEU A 538 -3.94 33.15 1.61
C LEU A 538 -4.47 31.90 0.89
N GLN A 539 -5.03 32.07 -0.31
CA GLN A 539 -5.55 30.94 -1.10
C GLN A 539 -4.45 29.99 -1.56
N GLY A 540 -4.75 28.69 -1.54
CA GLY A 540 -3.90 27.64 -2.09
C GLY A 540 -4.47 27.05 -3.37
N LYS A 541 -3.60 26.39 -4.15
CA LYS A 541 -3.96 25.66 -5.36
C LYS A 541 -3.65 24.18 -5.22
N LEU A 542 -4.60 23.33 -5.56
CA LEU A 542 -4.42 21.88 -5.65
C LEU A 542 -3.64 21.54 -6.93
N ILE A 543 -2.52 20.83 -6.79
CA ILE A 543 -1.57 20.52 -7.88
C ILE A 543 -1.63 19.04 -8.28
N ASN A 544 -1.30 18.74 -9.54
CA ASN A 544 -1.25 17.37 -10.11
C ASN A 544 -2.58 16.59 -9.99
N GLY A 545 -3.69 17.32 -10.10
CA GLY A 545 -5.03 16.74 -10.03
C GLY A 545 -5.44 16.29 -8.62
N ALA A 546 -4.80 16.83 -7.57
CA ALA A 546 -5.30 16.75 -6.21
C ALA A 546 -6.76 17.21 -6.16
N GLY A 547 -7.56 16.56 -5.32
CA GLY A 547 -9.01 16.74 -5.33
C GLY A 547 -9.65 16.62 -3.96
N TRP A 548 -10.94 16.34 -3.96
CA TRP A 548 -11.77 16.31 -2.76
C TRP A 548 -12.36 14.91 -2.56
N ASN A 549 -12.28 14.40 -1.33
CA ASN A 549 -13.00 13.22 -0.92
C ASN A 549 -14.29 13.62 -0.18
N LYS A 550 -15.42 13.00 -0.52
CA LYS A 550 -16.69 13.24 0.19
C LYS A 550 -16.82 12.27 1.35
N GLU A 551 -16.85 12.78 2.56
CA GLU A 551 -17.11 12.01 3.78
C GLU A 551 -18.48 12.34 4.36
N ARG A 552 -18.93 11.50 5.31
CA ARG A 552 -20.18 11.73 6.04
C ARG A 552 -20.19 13.09 6.76
N THR A 553 -19.01 13.56 7.19
CA THR A 553 -18.80 14.81 7.92
C THR A 553 -18.60 16.02 7.01
N GLY A 554 -18.51 15.83 5.70
CA GLY A 554 -18.24 16.90 4.72
C GLY A 554 -17.15 16.50 3.72
N ALA A 555 -16.85 17.41 2.79
CA ALA A 555 -15.71 17.24 1.90
C ALA A 555 -14.39 17.48 2.65
N VAL A 556 -13.33 16.79 2.25
CA VAL A 556 -11.96 16.97 2.73
C VAL A 556 -10.98 16.94 1.56
N ALA A 557 -9.82 17.60 1.68
CA ALA A 557 -8.78 17.50 0.66
C ALA A 557 -8.18 16.08 0.65
N GLN A 558 -8.02 15.51 -0.54
CA GLN A 558 -7.41 14.20 -0.78
C GLN A 558 -6.15 14.36 -1.61
N LEU A 559 -5.06 13.76 -1.13
CA LEU A 559 -3.76 13.73 -1.80
C LEU A 559 -3.34 12.27 -2.02
N GLU A 560 -2.81 12.00 -3.20
CA GLU A 560 -2.25 10.71 -3.59
C GLU A 560 -0.75 10.84 -3.91
N ASP A 561 0.08 10.15 -3.15
CA ASP A 561 1.53 10.25 -3.26
C ASP A 561 2.07 9.82 -4.63
N ARG A 562 1.53 8.73 -5.20
CA ARG A 562 1.94 8.21 -6.52
C ARG A 562 1.65 9.16 -7.67
N ARG A 563 0.71 10.08 -7.48
CA ARG A 563 0.37 11.13 -8.46
C ARG A 563 1.16 12.41 -8.21
N GLY A 564 2.01 12.44 -7.19
CA GLY A 564 2.79 13.61 -6.82
C GLY A 564 1.90 14.79 -6.41
N GLN A 565 0.82 14.53 -5.67
CA GLN A 565 -0.21 15.53 -5.35
C GLN A 565 0.12 16.31 -4.08
N TYR A 566 -0.17 17.62 -4.12
CA TYR A 566 0.04 18.54 -3.01
C TYR A 566 -0.82 19.80 -3.18
N VAL A 567 -0.86 20.63 -2.14
CA VAL A 567 -1.46 21.97 -2.18
C VAL A 567 -0.34 23.02 -2.07
N ASP A 568 -0.33 23.99 -2.97
CA ASP A 568 0.66 25.08 -3.01
C ASP A 568 0.01 26.42 -2.67
N PHE A 569 0.58 27.13 -1.69
CA PHE A 569 0.11 28.45 -1.24
C PHE A 569 1.07 29.58 -1.67
N GLY A 570 2.11 29.25 -2.45
CA GLY A 570 3.14 30.19 -2.86
C GLY A 570 3.98 30.69 -1.68
N ASN A 571 4.58 31.87 -1.83
CA ASN A 571 5.43 32.49 -0.82
C ASN A 571 4.84 33.82 -0.33
N PRO A 572 3.80 33.81 0.52
CA PRO A 572 3.23 35.05 1.05
C PRO A 572 4.06 35.61 2.21
N ASP A 573 4.24 36.93 2.24
CA ASP A 573 5.03 37.62 3.29
C ASP A 573 4.51 37.35 4.71
N ALA A 574 3.21 37.14 4.86
CA ALA A 574 2.58 36.79 6.14
C ALA A 574 3.14 35.50 6.77
N MET A 575 3.76 34.63 5.96
CA MET A 575 4.37 33.35 6.36
C MET A 575 5.87 33.45 6.66
N ASN A 576 6.45 34.65 6.63
CA ASN A 576 7.82 34.89 7.11
C ASN A 576 7.83 35.02 8.65
N LEU A 577 7.56 33.91 9.34
CA LEU A 577 7.52 33.83 10.79
C LEU A 577 8.94 33.73 11.37
N THR A 578 9.31 34.60 12.30
CA THR A 578 10.66 34.65 12.88
C THR A 578 10.71 34.32 14.38
N GLY A 579 9.55 34.20 15.03
CA GLY A 579 9.44 34.00 16.49
C GLY A 579 8.57 32.80 16.85
N PRO A 580 7.89 32.84 18.02
CA PRO A 580 6.99 31.77 18.44
C PRO A 580 5.92 31.45 17.40
N LEU A 581 5.59 30.16 17.27
CA LEU A 581 4.60 29.70 16.30
C LEU A 581 3.85 28.46 16.75
N THR A 582 2.71 28.22 16.09
CA THR A 582 2.00 26.94 16.11
C THR A 582 1.64 26.52 14.71
N LEU A 583 1.93 25.26 14.37
CA LEU A 583 1.41 24.56 13.19
C LEU A 583 0.37 23.54 13.65
N GLU A 584 -0.86 23.64 13.16
CA GLU A 584 -1.99 22.79 13.54
C GLU A 584 -2.65 22.17 12.31
N GLY A 585 -3.07 20.91 12.38
CA GLY A 585 -3.90 20.32 11.33
C GLY A 585 -4.43 18.94 11.66
N TRP A 586 -5.47 18.53 10.95
CA TRP A 586 -6.00 17.16 10.99
C TRP A 586 -5.53 16.37 9.78
N PHE A 587 -4.99 15.19 10.02
CA PHE A 587 -4.42 14.32 9.00
C PHE A 587 -4.96 12.91 9.14
N ARG A 588 -5.47 12.35 8.04
CA ARG A 588 -5.77 10.92 7.92
C ARG A 588 -4.79 10.29 6.95
N TYR A 589 -3.66 9.86 7.49
CA TYR A 589 -2.57 9.25 6.72
C TYR A 589 -2.91 7.83 6.29
N GLN A 590 -2.63 7.47 5.05
CA GLN A 590 -2.65 6.09 4.57
C GLN A 590 -1.20 5.61 4.41
N THR A 591 -0.90 4.41 4.92
CA THR A 591 0.45 3.86 4.85
C THR A 591 0.99 3.85 3.42
N SER A 592 2.18 4.39 3.26
CA SER A 592 2.93 4.42 2.03
C SER A 592 4.37 3.96 2.25
N GLU A 593 5.04 3.51 1.18
CA GLU A 593 6.47 3.23 1.14
C GLU A 593 7.31 4.50 0.94
N THR A 594 6.64 5.64 0.73
CA THR A 594 7.25 6.93 0.53
C THR A 594 8.09 7.32 1.76
N TRP A 595 9.35 7.67 1.50
CA TRP A 595 10.27 8.14 2.51
C TRP A 595 9.87 9.56 2.96
N TYR A 596 9.70 9.77 4.26
CA TYR A 596 9.35 11.03 4.94
C TYR A 596 8.28 11.91 4.27
N PRO A 597 7.01 11.45 4.20
CA PRO A 597 5.91 12.24 3.66
C PRO A 597 5.79 13.61 4.34
N GLY A 598 5.76 14.68 3.55
CA GLY A 598 5.55 16.04 4.07
C GLY A 598 4.10 16.25 4.48
N LEU A 599 3.85 16.65 5.73
CA LEU A 599 2.51 17.03 6.16
C LEU A 599 2.21 18.46 5.71
N PHE A 600 3.02 19.41 6.21
CA PHE A 600 2.78 20.84 6.02
C PHE A 600 4.03 21.64 6.42
N GLY A 601 4.36 22.69 5.67
CA GLY A 601 5.52 23.53 6.00
C GLY A 601 5.93 24.50 4.89
N LYS A 602 6.94 25.32 5.19
CA LYS A 602 7.52 26.32 4.29
C LYS A 602 8.97 25.97 3.99
N GLY A 603 9.18 25.34 2.84
CA GLY A 603 10.47 24.78 2.42
C GLY A 603 10.92 23.56 3.23
N TYR A 604 12.09 23.03 2.89
CA TYR A 604 12.75 21.93 3.60
C TYR A 604 14.28 21.98 3.39
N GLU A 605 15.02 21.29 4.26
CA GLU A 605 16.48 21.14 4.19
C GLU A 605 17.21 22.50 4.21
N GLU A 606 18.23 22.72 3.40
CA GLU A 606 19.07 23.93 3.45
C GLU A 606 18.32 25.25 3.16
N THR A 607 17.06 25.16 2.70
CA THR A 607 16.22 26.30 2.32
C THR A 607 14.93 26.40 3.12
N GLY A 608 14.69 25.48 4.06
CA GLY A 608 13.50 25.44 4.90
C GLY A 608 13.42 26.57 5.93
N ALA A 609 12.25 26.75 6.52
CA ALA A 609 12.05 27.61 7.69
C ALA A 609 11.34 26.87 8.82
N TYR A 610 10.22 26.22 8.53
CA TYR A 610 9.50 25.39 9.48
C TYR A 610 8.69 24.32 8.76
N SER A 611 8.66 23.09 9.30
CA SER A 611 7.95 21.98 8.64
C SER A 611 7.53 20.86 9.59
N LEU A 612 6.52 20.11 9.13
CA LEU A 612 6.06 18.85 9.70
C LEU A 612 6.19 17.74 8.67
N HIS A 613 6.81 16.64 9.07
CA HIS A 613 6.95 15.41 8.29
C HIS A 613 6.53 14.19 9.10
N LEU A 614 6.18 13.11 8.42
CA LEU A 614 6.05 11.78 9.04
C LEU A 614 7.36 11.01 8.94
N ARG A 615 7.79 10.37 10.03
CA ARG A 615 8.96 9.48 10.07
C ARG A 615 8.55 7.99 10.13
N PRO A 616 9.48 7.04 9.94
CA PRO A 616 9.23 5.63 10.19
C PRO A 616 8.67 5.44 11.61
N GLY A 617 7.61 4.66 11.75
CA GLY A 617 6.83 4.58 12.99
C GLY A 617 5.71 5.62 13.10
N GLN A 618 5.48 6.42 12.04
CA GLN A 618 4.40 7.41 11.93
C GLN A 618 4.49 8.55 12.94
N THR A 619 5.68 8.81 13.49
CA THR A 619 5.93 9.91 14.40
C THR A 619 6.04 11.23 13.63
N VAL A 620 5.72 12.33 14.30
CA VAL A 620 5.77 13.68 13.71
C VAL A 620 7.16 14.27 13.95
N TRP A 621 7.85 14.54 12.86
CA TRP A 621 9.08 15.32 12.84
C TRP A 621 8.72 16.79 12.66
N PHE A 622 8.98 17.59 13.68
CA PHE A 622 8.87 19.05 13.66
C PHE A 622 10.24 19.68 13.51
N GLU A 623 10.38 20.55 12.52
CA GLU A 623 11.63 21.24 12.21
C GLU A 623 11.41 22.75 12.19
N ILE A 624 12.37 23.49 12.76
CA ILE A 624 12.50 24.94 12.65
C ILE A 624 13.96 25.28 12.34
N ASP A 625 14.18 26.18 11.39
CA ASP A 625 15.52 26.54 10.93
C ASP A 625 15.87 27.96 11.36
N SER A 626 17.04 28.11 11.95
CA SER A 626 17.59 29.39 12.42
C SER A 626 18.07 30.26 11.25
N GLU A 627 18.19 31.58 11.47
CA GLU A 627 18.72 32.54 10.48
C GLU A 627 20.09 32.16 9.88
N ASP A 628 20.95 31.50 10.66
CA ASP A 628 22.27 31.02 10.25
C ASP A 628 22.23 29.70 9.44
N GLY A 629 21.04 29.15 9.20
CA GLY A 629 20.83 27.87 8.52
C GLY A 629 20.91 26.65 9.45
N THR A 630 21.08 26.84 10.77
CA THR A 630 21.07 25.74 11.74
C THR A 630 19.69 25.09 11.81
N ARG A 631 19.63 23.79 11.54
CA ARG A 631 18.40 23.01 11.57
C ARG A 631 18.10 22.50 12.99
N ASN A 632 16.91 22.82 13.51
CA ASN A 632 16.48 22.35 14.82
C ASN A 632 15.32 21.37 14.67
N ILE A 633 15.60 20.11 14.99
CA ILE A 633 14.65 19.01 14.79
C ILE A 633 14.15 18.48 16.13
N HIS A 634 12.83 18.33 16.26
CA HIS A 634 12.18 17.61 17.33
C HIS A 634 11.27 16.52 16.73
N ASN A 635 11.65 15.25 16.93
CA ASN A 635 10.87 14.09 16.46
C ASN A 635 10.62 13.16 17.64
N PRO A 636 9.69 13.51 18.53
CA PRO A 636 9.47 12.72 19.72
C PRO A 636 8.69 11.45 19.35
N THR A 637 9.01 10.35 20.02
CA THR A 637 8.47 9.02 19.72
C THR A 637 7.40 8.58 20.72
N ASP A 638 7.00 9.52 21.58
CA ASP A 638 5.78 9.55 22.40
C ASP A 638 4.57 8.88 21.78
N LEU A 639 4.14 9.52 20.69
CA LEU A 639 2.89 9.27 20.02
C LEU A 639 3.15 9.30 18.52
N SER A 640 2.32 8.60 17.78
CA SER A 640 2.37 8.53 16.32
C SER A 640 0.97 8.68 15.73
N LEU A 641 0.92 9.09 14.46
CA LEU A 641 -0.33 9.09 13.73
C LEU A 641 -0.77 7.65 13.50
N THR A 642 -2.04 7.40 13.74
CA THR A 642 -2.68 6.14 13.43
C THR A 642 -3.10 6.12 11.96
N PRO A 643 -2.52 5.25 11.11
CA PRO A 643 -2.93 5.18 9.72
C PRO A 643 -4.42 4.84 9.57
N GLY A 644 -5.09 5.51 8.63
CA GLY A 644 -6.52 5.34 8.37
C GLY A 644 -7.44 6.06 9.36
N ALA A 645 -6.95 6.55 10.49
CA ALA A 645 -7.71 7.37 11.43
C ALA A 645 -7.38 8.86 11.27
N TRP A 646 -8.34 9.71 11.61
CA TRP A 646 -8.07 11.14 11.75
C TRP A 646 -7.20 11.37 12.99
N CYS A 647 -6.10 12.09 12.83
CA CYS A 647 -5.22 12.50 13.93
C CYS A 647 -5.07 14.02 13.91
N HIS A 648 -5.22 14.64 15.08
CA HIS A 648 -4.96 16.06 15.29
C HIS A 648 -3.49 16.23 15.65
N VAL A 649 -2.76 17.05 14.88
CA VAL A 649 -1.34 17.33 15.11
C VAL A 649 -1.17 18.80 15.40
N VAL A 650 -0.49 19.12 16.51
CA VAL A 650 -0.12 20.48 16.87
C VAL A 650 1.37 20.52 17.17
N ALA A 651 2.13 21.35 16.49
CA ALA A 651 3.54 21.58 16.80
C ALA A 651 3.75 23.04 17.20
N THR A 652 4.38 23.26 18.35
CA THR A 652 4.53 24.59 18.94
C THR A 652 5.99 24.92 19.20
N TYR A 653 6.36 26.16 18.96
CA TYR A 653 7.63 26.73 19.40
C TYR A 653 7.37 28.02 20.17
N ASP A 654 7.81 28.11 21.42
CA ASP A 654 7.56 29.27 22.30
C ASP A 654 8.73 30.27 22.37
N GLY A 655 9.80 30.04 21.61
CA GLY A 655 11.06 30.79 21.68
C GLY A 655 12.14 30.14 22.54
N GLU A 656 11.78 29.13 23.34
CA GLU A 656 12.70 28.41 24.24
C GLU A 656 12.57 26.88 24.14
N THR A 657 11.43 26.36 23.68
CA THR A 657 11.12 24.93 23.62
C THR A 657 10.26 24.58 22.41
N MET A 658 10.64 23.52 21.68
CA MET A 658 9.80 22.88 20.67
C MET A 658 8.97 21.76 21.31
N ARG A 659 7.68 21.67 20.96
CA ARG A 659 6.78 20.58 21.39
C ARG A 659 5.93 20.09 20.22
N VAL A 660 5.53 18.83 20.31
CA VAL A 660 4.58 18.21 19.39
C VAL A 660 3.47 17.61 20.23
N TYR A 661 2.23 17.78 19.80
CA TYR A 661 1.04 17.16 20.37
C TYR A 661 0.36 16.32 19.29
N VAL A 662 -0.06 15.11 19.65
CA VAL A 662 -0.89 14.23 18.82
C VAL A 662 -2.16 13.94 19.62
N ASN A 663 -3.32 14.21 19.02
CA ASN A 663 -4.62 14.04 19.66
C ASN A 663 -4.70 14.75 21.02
N GLY A 664 -4.19 15.97 21.07
CA GLY A 664 -4.20 16.83 22.27
C GLY A 664 -3.17 16.50 23.36
N ARG A 665 -2.38 15.42 23.21
CA ARG A 665 -1.37 14.99 24.19
C ARG A 665 0.03 15.24 23.69
N GLU A 666 0.94 15.62 24.57
CA GLU A 666 2.34 15.87 24.19
C GLU A 666 2.98 14.55 23.72
N ALA A 667 3.51 14.54 22.51
CA ALA A 667 4.10 13.38 21.86
C ALA A 667 5.53 13.10 22.36
N GLY A 668 5.88 13.57 23.55
CA GLY A 668 7.12 13.34 24.27
C GLY A 668 7.69 14.61 24.88
N LYS A 669 8.77 14.50 25.66
CA LYS A 669 9.34 15.66 26.36
C LYS A 669 9.76 16.74 25.37
N GLY A 670 9.20 17.94 25.52
CA GLY A 670 9.60 19.12 24.75
C GLY A 670 11.12 19.32 24.71
N LYS A 671 11.62 19.71 23.54
CA LYS A 671 13.04 19.93 23.27
C LYS A 671 13.41 21.39 23.53
N PRO A 672 14.25 21.69 24.54
CA PRO A 672 14.77 23.04 24.75
C PRO A 672 15.62 23.47 23.54
N VAL A 673 15.30 24.64 22.98
CA VAL A 673 16.06 25.25 21.88
C VAL A 673 15.71 26.73 21.78
N LYS A 674 16.73 27.56 21.58
CA LYS A 674 16.59 29.00 21.36
C LYS A 674 17.04 29.35 19.96
N ALA A 675 16.11 29.78 19.13
CA ALA A 675 16.30 30.03 17.71
C ALA A 675 15.40 31.19 17.25
N THR A 676 15.95 32.05 16.40
CA THR A 676 15.13 32.99 15.60
C THR A 676 14.94 32.34 14.25
N LEU A 677 13.68 32.13 13.85
CA LEU A 677 13.38 31.43 12.61
C LEU A 677 13.79 32.27 11.40
N ARG A 678 14.41 31.62 10.42
CA ARG A 678 14.78 32.27 9.18
C ARG A 678 13.58 32.57 8.29
N LYS A 679 13.71 33.62 7.49
CA LYS A 679 12.85 33.85 6.34
C LYS A 679 13.37 33.05 5.15
N THR A 680 12.47 32.63 4.27
CA THR A 680 12.82 31.87 3.07
C THR A 680 11.90 32.25 1.90
N SER A 681 12.42 32.17 0.68
CA SER A 681 11.63 32.30 -0.54
C SER A 681 10.88 31.02 -0.91
N GLU A 682 11.14 29.91 -0.21
CA GLU A 682 10.45 28.64 -0.45
C GLU A 682 8.94 28.77 -0.24
N PRO A 683 8.13 28.10 -1.07
CA PRO A 683 6.68 28.17 -0.94
C PRO A 683 6.18 27.38 0.28
N LEU A 684 5.04 27.82 0.80
CA LEU A 684 4.26 27.08 1.78
C LEU A 684 3.43 26.02 1.07
N ARG A 685 3.49 24.77 1.54
CA ARG A 685 2.79 23.63 0.92
C ARG A 685 2.20 22.67 1.96
N ILE A 686 1.15 21.95 1.55
CA ILE A 686 0.62 20.76 2.23
C ILE A 686 0.90 19.55 1.35
N GLY A 687 1.39 18.46 1.94
CA GLY A 687 1.55 17.18 1.27
C GLY A 687 2.88 16.95 0.56
N TRP A 688 3.63 18.00 0.21
CA TRP A 688 4.99 17.90 -0.31
C TRP A 688 5.75 19.20 -0.12
N LEU A 689 6.93 19.15 0.50
CA LEU A 689 7.64 20.35 0.97
C LEU A 689 8.91 20.68 0.16
N GLY A 690 9.02 20.15 -1.06
CA GLY A 690 10.19 20.38 -1.94
C GLY A 690 11.22 19.24 -1.97
N SER A 691 11.04 18.20 -1.14
CA SER A 691 11.98 17.08 -0.97
C SER A 691 11.27 15.74 -0.77
N TYR A 692 12.01 14.71 -0.30
CA TYR A 692 11.58 13.34 0.05
C TYR A 692 10.29 12.86 -0.62
N GLY A 693 9.16 12.98 0.08
CA GLY A 693 7.97 12.20 -0.18
C GLY A 693 6.68 12.97 -0.15
N TYR A 694 5.76 12.58 -1.02
CA TYR A 694 4.38 13.07 -1.03
C TYR A 694 3.53 12.39 0.05
N PHE A 695 2.62 13.14 0.66
CA PHE A 695 1.60 12.64 1.57
C PHE A 695 0.55 11.83 0.82
N ASN A 696 0.14 10.72 1.42
CA ASN A 696 -0.96 9.90 0.93
C ASN A 696 -2.08 9.89 1.98
N GLY A 697 -3.23 10.46 1.67
CA GLY A 697 -4.35 10.52 2.60
C GLY A 697 -5.21 11.78 2.51
N CYS A 698 -5.98 12.04 3.55
CA CYS A 698 -6.85 13.22 3.64
C CYS A 698 -6.32 14.25 4.64
N VAL A 699 -6.61 15.52 4.38
CA VAL A 699 -6.22 16.66 5.24
C VAL A 699 -7.43 17.58 5.44
N ARG A 700 -7.62 18.10 6.66
CA ARG A 700 -8.63 19.12 6.99
C ARG A 700 -8.15 20.08 8.09
N ASP A 701 -8.82 21.22 8.19
CA ASP A 701 -8.68 22.19 9.29
C ASP A 701 -7.22 22.50 9.68
N VAL A 702 -6.42 22.96 8.69
CA VAL A 702 -5.00 23.34 8.88
C VAL A 702 -4.91 24.80 9.27
N SER A 703 -4.16 25.12 10.33
CA SER A 703 -3.97 26.48 10.83
C SER A 703 -2.52 26.81 11.19
N ILE A 704 -2.15 28.08 11.06
CA ILE A 704 -0.88 28.63 11.58
C ILE A 704 -1.14 29.82 12.51
N TYR A 705 -0.42 29.88 13.63
CA TYR A 705 -0.44 30.99 14.56
C TYR A 705 0.97 31.55 14.82
N LYS A 706 1.06 32.86 15.09
CA LYS A 706 2.27 33.60 15.53
C LYS A 706 2.49 33.54 17.05
N ARG A 707 2.06 32.44 17.67
CA ARG A 707 2.19 32.16 19.10
C ARG A 707 2.30 30.66 19.32
N ALA A 708 2.91 30.25 20.42
CA ALA A 708 2.79 28.88 20.90
C ALA A 708 1.41 28.68 21.56
N MET A 709 0.73 27.60 21.20
CA MET A 709 -0.44 27.11 21.94
C MET A 709 0.01 26.41 23.23
N ALA A 710 -0.77 26.57 24.30
CA ALA A 710 -0.59 25.80 25.53
C ALA A 710 -1.18 24.39 25.38
N ALA A 711 -0.70 23.44 26.17
CA ALA A 711 -1.17 22.04 26.15
C ALA A 711 -2.71 21.94 26.35
N GLY A 712 -3.28 22.72 27.27
CA GLY A 712 -4.73 22.75 27.50
C GLY A 712 -5.53 23.25 26.29
N GLU A 713 -4.99 24.21 25.53
CA GLU A 713 -5.63 24.67 24.29
C GLU A 713 -5.60 23.59 23.21
N ALA A 714 -4.43 22.96 23.00
CA ALA A 714 -4.28 21.86 22.04
C ALA A 714 -5.26 20.71 22.35
N TRP A 715 -5.43 20.39 23.63
CA TRP A 715 -6.39 19.39 24.10
C TRP A 715 -7.85 19.75 23.80
N VAL A 716 -8.29 20.97 24.14
CA VAL A 716 -9.68 21.39 23.90
C VAL A 716 -9.98 21.43 22.40
N ARG A 717 -9.02 21.87 21.57
CA ARG A 717 -9.15 21.85 20.10
C ARG A 717 -9.28 20.44 19.53
N TYR A 718 -8.48 19.50 20.02
CA TYR A 718 -8.61 18.09 19.68
C TYR A 718 -10.02 17.58 19.99
N ARG A 719 -10.51 17.79 21.22
CA ARG A 719 -11.85 17.34 21.63
C ARG A 719 -12.97 17.94 20.81
N ALA A 720 -12.86 19.20 20.39
CA ALA A 720 -13.86 19.87 19.57
C ALA A 720 -13.88 19.41 18.10
N GLY A 721 -12.77 18.84 17.59
CA GLY A 721 -12.65 18.42 16.19
C GLY A 721 -12.80 16.91 15.94
N LYS A 722 -12.85 16.10 17.00
CA LYS A 722 -13.29 14.70 16.97
C LYS A 722 -14.77 14.65 16.57
#